data_AF-A0A6G1RUM5-F1
#
_entry.id   AF-A0A6G1RUM5-F1
#
_cell.length_a   1.000
_cell.length_b   1.000
_cell.length_c   1.000
_cell.angle_alpha   90.00
_cell.angle_beta   90.00
_cell.angle_gamma   90.00
#
_symmetry.space_group_name_H-M   'P 1'
#
loop_
_entity.id
_entity.type
_entity.pdbx_description
1 polymer ?
#
loop_
_entity_poly.entity_id
_entity_poly.type
_entity_poly.pdbx_seq_one_letter_code
_entity_poly.pdbx_strand_id
1 'polypeptide(L)'
;PPLVAVMAVERYLAEAPPPAAPQYWYDVTLTDGVSQERCYLEPHLNGLVQRALLRAGTSLRVTRCSYRYDEKRLNYGFVRLEGLELVRGAAGPPSLLPRCRLPPLRGQKHYLPLWNNEDPYGDMWVADKARAQVDVDVSKLTSLRQLEETWRSRVHFYPLLVRILHKSRLRYYGKPEKKMDMPYQAYFEVADGSGMMSVVLWNSLCPEWYNSMKIGMVLLLEQYTIKDSYPFKTQPTPGDSQMTRFSAIEINLNDRDPPTKISILPEEMVKPEWGLPEVKYRFITRSELDNLPHNHSCDVIGLVTFVGRAERTRKREHGEDFWLYRWAHAIDGTSDQPFILELFATSQPDVFEHIHPMTYLVCTQMRVVRDLTENPSSKIYLTTSNESQIFITGCHKGQPYTKDIKVKNFIQWTKTQNEAEQMKKTVIGGYYPFPRPPNNFLKYCKNNKVESVLKAIGELGKEIEDLHYREHKRIAVQGIISAIRYISCSNAAEAASGVELVEKDTSQSHGGSAASKDDCVHKGKNTKLQNKQVKSLLGPHCTPKEHHQHQDLRSKKSSVKRKIPRGSNTDAEQGSVSVSSHRYLTRSAVRKFGLCEFQHEEFVQDKTGQAVSDSLQYCTDQEGMSDIPETEETGITCDSWQSDLWAQVKDKLMKYLHHSTIFPESIPRKFDLEHKDLLMQQYNLYASVYQQKETRTDKNITEFKSASGLGYYEVTVLGINHDVAIDVAFLPLFCPEDPHLFQLEDPENDTLLSCMSCISACQQKAASNERLHDMLPLSNEVVKAAMDLDGKHVVCILDICHLGDDNVEVFLSKIYKTMEPGVLDPV
;
A
#
# COMPACT_ATOMS: atom_id res chain seq x y z
N PRO A 1 -28.07 15.21 -14.97
CA PRO A 1 -27.43 15.88 -13.81
C PRO A 1 -26.21 16.71 -14.26
N PRO A 2 -25.90 17.83 -13.59
CA PRO A 2 -24.66 18.57 -13.84
C PRO A 2 -23.44 17.71 -13.47
N LEU A 3 -22.29 18.02 -14.09
CA LEU A 3 -21.00 17.46 -13.71
C LEU A 3 -20.47 18.22 -12.50
N VAL A 4 -19.99 17.51 -11.48
CA VAL A 4 -19.33 18.07 -10.30
C VAL A 4 -18.00 17.38 -10.08
N ALA A 5 -17.02 18.09 -9.53
CA ALA A 5 -15.69 17.55 -9.26
C ALA A 5 -15.50 17.25 -7.77
N VAL A 6 -14.69 16.24 -7.46
CA VAL A 6 -14.39 15.80 -6.10
C VAL A 6 -13.19 16.59 -5.56
N MET A 7 -13.42 17.46 -4.57
CA MET A 7 -12.38 18.23 -3.90
C MET A 7 -11.72 17.46 -2.76
N ALA A 8 -12.45 16.59 -2.06
CA ALA A 8 -11.89 15.78 -0.99
C ALA A 8 -12.69 14.48 -0.77
N VAL A 9 -12.00 13.46 -0.27
CA VAL A 9 -12.55 12.20 0.24
C VAL A 9 -11.94 11.95 1.62
N GLU A 10 -12.75 12.09 2.66
CA GLU A 10 -12.31 12.12 4.06
C GLU A 10 -12.86 10.91 4.83
N ARG A 11 -11.96 10.10 5.39
CA ARG A 11 -12.29 8.81 6.03
C ARG A 11 -12.48 8.96 7.53
N TYR A 12 -13.41 8.21 8.11
CA TYR A 12 -13.60 8.12 9.55
C TYR A 12 -14.16 6.77 10.00
N LEU A 13 -13.96 6.43 11.27
CA LEU A 13 -14.50 5.21 11.89
C LEU A 13 -16.01 5.35 12.14
N ALA A 14 -16.80 4.37 11.70
CA ALA A 14 -18.24 4.33 11.89
C ALA A 14 -18.64 4.17 13.37
N GLU A 15 -19.67 4.91 13.81
CA GLU A 15 -20.29 4.69 15.12
C GLU A 15 -21.27 3.51 15.04
N ALA A 16 -20.96 2.39 15.69
CA ALA A 16 -21.77 1.17 15.74
C ALA A 16 -22.36 0.71 14.38
N PRO A 17 -21.51 0.35 13.40
CA PRO A 17 -21.95 -0.18 12.11
C PRO A 17 -22.73 -1.49 12.30
N PRO A 18 -23.70 -1.80 11.42
CA PRO A 18 -24.35 -3.10 11.40
C PRO A 18 -23.35 -4.26 11.25
N PRO A 19 -23.68 -5.48 11.72
CA PRO A 19 -22.87 -6.67 11.42
C PRO A 19 -22.66 -6.82 9.90
N ALA A 20 -21.41 -7.08 9.50
CA ALA A 20 -20.94 -7.13 8.11
C ALA A 20 -20.95 -5.80 7.30
N ALA A 21 -21.26 -4.65 7.90
CA ALA A 21 -21.06 -3.35 7.26
C ALA A 21 -19.59 -2.87 7.41
N PRO A 22 -19.09 -2.01 6.49
CA PRO A 22 -17.74 -1.46 6.57
C PRO A 22 -17.47 -0.73 7.89
N GLN A 23 -16.24 -0.86 8.41
CA GLN A 23 -15.81 -0.19 9.64
C GLN A 23 -15.51 1.29 9.40
N TYR A 24 -15.01 1.64 8.21
CA TYR A 24 -14.75 3.01 7.81
C TYR A 24 -15.83 3.54 6.86
N TRP A 25 -16.29 4.76 7.12
CA TRP A 25 -17.18 5.54 6.26
C TRP A 25 -16.46 6.80 5.74
N TYR A 26 -17.07 7.44 4.74
CA TYR A 26 -16.46 8.54 4.00
C TYR A 26 -17.41 9.72 3.87
N ASP A 27 -16.86 10.93 4.06
CA ASP A 27 -17.48 12.16 3.61
C ASP A 27 -16.75 12.62 2.33
N VAL A 28 -17.49 13.11 1.34
CA VAL A 28 -16.99 13.54 0.03
C VAL A 28 -17.34 15.00 -0.16
N THR A 29 -16.33 15.84 -0.39
CA THR A 29 -16.54 17.26 -0.70
C THR A 29 -16.61 17.44 -2.21
N LEU A 30 -17.75 17.90 -2.72
CA LEU A 30 -18.02 18.13 -4.13
C LEU A 30 -17.97 19.63 -4.45
N THR A 31 -17.64 19.97 -5.70
CA THR A 31 -17.74 21.34 -6.22
C THR A 31 -18.32 21.38 -7.64
N ASP A 32 -19.10 22.42 -7.93
CA ASP A 32 -19.53 22.82 -9.26
C ASP A 32 -18.62 23.93 -9.86
N GLY A 33 -17.56 24.31 -9.16
CA GLY A 33 -16.68 25.45 -9.47
C GLY A 33 -17.12 26.79 -8.86
N VAL A 34 -18.32 26.86 -8.27
CA VAL A 34 -18.86 28.07 -7.62
C VAL A 34 -19.01 27.88 -6.11
N SER A 35 -19.37 26.67 -5.69
CA SER A 35 -19.64 26.28 -4.31
C SER A 35 -18.92 24.99 -3.93
N GLN A 36 -18.79 24.72 -2.64
CA GLN A 36 -18.29 23.45 -2.10
C GLN A 36 -19.31 22.92 -1.09
N GLU A 37 -19.76 21.69 -1.28
CA GLU A 37 -20.70 21.00 -0.39
C GLU A 37 -20.08 19.69 0.08
N ARG A 38 -20.14 19.41 1.39
CA ARG A 38 -19.67 18.14 1.94
C ARG A 38 -20.85 17.20 2.12
N CYS A 39 -20.79 16.08 1.40
CA CYS A 39 -21.82 15.06 1.37
C CYS A 39 -21.36 13.79 2.10
N TYR A 40 -22.27 13.13 2.80
CA TYR A 40 -22.07 11.80 3.34
C TYR A 40 -22.19 10.75 2.22
N LEU A 41 -21.24 9.83 2.10
CA LEU A 41 -21.30 8.72 1.15
C LEU A 41 -22.05 7.53 1.79
N GLU A 42 -23.06 6.98 1.11
CA GLU A 42 -23.72 5.76 1.60
C GLU A 42 -22.76 4.55 1.59
N PRO A 43 -22.82 3.63 2.59
CA PRO A 43 -21.83 2.57 2.74
C PRO A 43 -21.72 1.60 1.55
N HIS A 44 -22.76 1.41 0.74
CA HIS A 44 -22.68 0.57 -0.47
C HIS A 44 -21.83 1.18 -1.58
N LEU A 45 -21.50 2.48 -1.50
CA LEU A 45 -20.58 3.17 -2.42
C LEU A 45 -19.14 3.19 -1.90
N ASN A 46 -18.87 2.68 -0.68
CA ASN A 46 -17.52 2.69 -0.10
C ASN A 46 -16.50 1.92 -0.95
N GLY A 47 -16.94 0.87 -1.66
CA GLY A 47 -16.10 0.12 -2.61
C GLY A 47 -15.46 1.01 -3.69
N LEU A 48 -16.14 2.09 -4.10
CA LEU A 48 -15.60 3.05 -5.06
C LEU A 48 -14.39 3.81 -4.49
N VAL A 49 -14.41 4.16 -3.20
CA VAL A 49 -13.26 4.79 -2.52
C VAL A 49 -12.18 3.76 -2.23
N GLN A 50 -12.56 2.57 -1.74
CA GLN A 50 -11.64 1.49 -1.40
C GLN A 50 -10.83 1.02 -2.61
N ARG A 51 -11.42 0.99 -3.81
CA ARG A 51 -10.75 0.71 -5.10
C ARG A 51 -10.25 1.96 -5.85
N ALA A 52 -10.25 3.13 -5.20
CA ALA A 52 -9.82 4.43 -5.74
C ALA A 52 -10.54 4.96 -6.99
N LEU A 53 -11.65 4.34 -7.43
CA LEU A 53 -12.57 4.85 -8.46
C LEU A 53 -13.12 6.25 -8.11
N LEU A 54 -13.47 6.46 -6.84
CA LEU A 54 -13.87 7.75 -6.29
C LEU A 54 -12.72 8.33 -5.46
N ARG A 55 -11.99 9.29 -6.06
CA ARG A 55 -10.79 9.93 -5.49
C ARG A 55 -10.81 11.44 -5.72
N ALA A 56 -10.04 12.19 -4.95
CA ALA A 56 -9.93 13.63 -5.14
C ALA A 56 -9.38 13.97 -6.54
N GLY A 57 -9.96 14.97 -7.20
CA GLY A 57 -9.66 15.37 -8.56
C GLY A 57 -10.50 14.71 -9.66
N THR A 58 -11.32 13.68 -9.36
CA THR A 58 -12.23 13.10 -10.38
C THR A 58 -13.51 13.92 -10.54
N SER A 59 -14.15 13.74 -11.70
CA SER A 59 -15.44 14.36 -12.02
C SER A 59 -16.54 13.31 -12.09
N LEU A 60 -17.72 13.62 -11.55
CA LEU A 60 -18.85 12.71 -11.44
C LEU A 60 -20.19 13.42 -11.66
N ARG A 61 -21.24 12.63 -11.91
CA ARG A 61 -22.62 13.06 -11.94
C ARG A 61 -23.34 12.43 -10.76
N VAL A 62 -23.96 13.23 -9.91
CA VAL A 62 -24.83 12.72 -8.84
C VAL A 62 -26.15 12.28 -9.49
N THR A 63 -26.47 11.00 -9.43
CA THR A 63 -27.73 10.44 -9.98
C THR A 63 -28.82 10.40 -8.93
N ARG A 64 -28.46 10.20 -7.66
CA ARG A 64 -29.40 10.15 -6.55
C ARG A 64 -28.75 10.66 -5.26
N CYS A 65 -29.39 11.65 -4.64
CA CYS A 65 -29.05 12.14 -3.31
C CYS A 65 -30.31 12.49 -2.51
N SER A 66 -30.19 12.48 -1.19
CA SER A 66 -31.21 12.98 -0.26
C SER A 66 -30.61 13.98 0.72
N TYR A 67 -31.46 14.81 1.33
CA TYR A 67 -31.05 15.71 2.41
C TYR A 67 -31.53 15.15 3.74
N ARG A 68 -30.62 14.96 4.70
CA ARG A 68 -30.93 14.42 6.02
C ARG A 68 -30.69 15.50 7.08
N TYR A 69 -31.72 15.79 7.88
CA TYR A 69 -31.60 16.65 9.05
C TYR A 69 -30.83 15.94 10.17
N ASP A 70 -29.97 16.68 10.87
CA ASP A 70 -29.30 16.24 12.09
C ASP A 70 -30.19 16.55 13.29
N GLU A 71 -30.92 15.56 13.77
CA GLU A 71 -31.84 15.68 14.92
C GLU A 71 -31.15 16.20 16.21
N LYS A 72 -29.81 16.16 16.30
CA LYS A 72 -29.05 16.70 17.43
C LYS A 72 -28.76 18.20 17.31
N ARG A 73 -29.02 18.82 16.15
CA ARG A 73 -28.67 20.21 15.84
C ARG A 73 -29.80 20.89 15.06
N LEU A 74 -30.53 21.80 15.72
CA LEU A 74 -31.59 22.59 15.10
C LEU A 74 -31.10 23.28 13.81
N ASN A 75 -31.90 23.18 12.75
CA ASN A 75 -31.64 23.72 11.40
C ASN A 75 -30.32 23.26 10.76
N TYR A 76 -29.75 22.13 11.20
CA TYR A 76 -28.60 21.50 10.56
C TYR A 76 -29.02 20.22 9.83
N GLY A 77 -28.35 19.94 8.73
CA GLY A 77 -28.54 18.73 7.94
C GLY A 77 -27.39 18.59 6.95
N PHE A 78 -27.37 17.49 6.21
CA PHE A 78 -26.32 17.17 5.26
C PHE A 78 -26.87 16.41 4.05
N VAL A 79 -26.21 16.60 2.91
CA VAL A 79 -26.49 15.84 1.69
C VAL A 79 -25.94 14.42 1.84
N ARG A 80 -26.71 13.43 1.40
CA ARG A 80 -26.38 12.01 1.39
C ARG A 80 -26.34 11.53 -0.07
N LEU A 81 -25.21 11.00 -0.51
CA LEU A 81 -25.03 10.44 -1.86
C LEU A 81 -25.46 8.98 -1.85
N GLU A 82 -26.48 8.66 -2.64
CA GLU A 82 -27.07 7.31 -2.74
C GLU A 82 -26.74 6.64 -4.09
N GLY A 83 -26.48 7.45 -5.12
CA GLY A 83 -26.06 7.01 -6.46
C GLY A 83 -25.28 8.10 -7.18
N LEU A 84 -24.22 7.69 -7.89
CA LEU A 84 -23.36 8.54 -8.70
C LEU A 84 -22.80 7.77 -9.90
N GLU A 85 -22.50 8.51 -10.97
CA GLU A 85 -21.83 8.02 -12.18
C GLU A 85 -20.48 8.74 -12.30
N LEU A 86 -19.38 7.98 -12.40
CA LEU A 86 -18.04 8.54 -12.60
C LEU A 86 -17.82 8.87 -14.08
N VAL A 87 -17.28 10.05 -14.36
CA VAL A 87 -17.02 10.51 -15.75
C VAL A 87 -15.51 10.54 -15.99
N ARG A 88 -14.99 9.49 -16.64
CA ARG A 88 -13.57 9.41 -17.05
C ARG A 88 -13.28 10.47 -18.12
N GLY A 89 -12.07 11.05 -18.10
CA GLY A 89 -11.59 11.99 -19.12
C GLY A 89 -12.15 13.42 -19.05
N ALA A 90 -13.04 13.75 -18.10
CA ALA A 90 -13.46 15.13 -17.88
C ALA A 90 -12.34 15.97 -17.22
N ALA A 91 -12.28 17.26 -17.53
CA ALA A 91 -11.35 18.18 -16.89
C ALA A 91 -11.52 18.18 -15.35
N GLY A 92 -10.41 18.36 -14.64
CA GLY A 92 -10.39 18.43 -13.18
C GLY A 92 -11.14 19.64 -12.61
N PRO A 93 -11.24 19.76 -11.27
CA PRO A 93 -11.98 20.83 -10.62
C PRO A 93 -11.59 22.22 -11.14
N PRO A 94 -12.55 23.14 -11.40
CA PRO A 94 -12.24 24.51 -11.78
C PRO A 94 -11.33 25.18 -10.74
N SER A 95 -10.25 25.81 -11.21
CA SER A 95 -9.37 26.58 -10.35
C SER A 95 -10.09 27.78 -9.73
N LEU A 96 -9.61 28.20 -8.55
CA LEU A 96 -9.89 29.47 -7.83
C LEU A 96 -10.81 29.45 -6.59
N LEU A 97 -11.45 28.34 -6.19
CA LEU A 97 -12.15 28.32 -4.89
C LEU A 97 -11.17 28.09 -3.72
N PRO A 98 -11.08 29.01 -2.74
CA PRO A 98 -10.34 28.76 -1.50
C PRO A 98 -10.92 27.54 -0.78
N ARG A 99 -10.06 26.75 -0.12
CA ARG A 99 -10.46 25.57 0.67
C ARG A 99 -11.52 25.98 1.70
N CYS A 100 -12.79 25.64 1.46
CA CYS A 100 -13.85 25.96 2.39
C CYS A 100 -13.71 25.07 3.63
N ARG A 101 -13.58 25.67 4.81
CA ARG A 101 -13.46 24.94 6.08
C ARG A 101 -14.82 24.41 6.54
N LEU A 102 -15.34 23.44 5.80
CA LEU A 102 -16.53 22.72 6.20
C LEU A 102 -16.22 21.91 7.48
N PRO A 103 -17.10 21.90 8.49
CA PRO A 103 -16.93 21.04 9.66
C PRO A 103 -17.21 19.58 9.29
N PRO A 104 -16.66 18.59 10.02
CA PRO A 104 -17.02 17.19 9.79
C PRO A 104 -18.52 16.94 9.99
N LEU A 105 -19.10 16.02 9.22
CA LEU A 105 -20.53 15.73 9.31
C LEU A 105 -20.87 14.96 10.61
N ARG A 106 -22.15 14.92 10.96
CA ARG A 106 -22.72 14.05 12.02
C ARG A 106 -22.14 14.22 13.44
N GLY A 107 -21.45 15.33 13.71
CA GLY A 107 -20.77 15.57 14.99
C GLY A 107 -19.47 14.78 15.16
N GLN A 108 -18.92 14.27 14.05
CA GLN A 108 -17.55 13.77 13.94
C GLN A 108 -16.58 14.89 14.36
N LYS A 109 -15.50 14.56 15.06
CA LYS A 109 -14.51 15.55 15.53
C LYS A 109 -13.18 15.51 14.77
N HIS A 110 -12.89 14.41 14.08
CA HIS A 110 -11.69 14.20 13.28
C HIS A 110 -11.95 13.25 12.14
N TYR A 111 -11.10 13.37 11.12
CA TYR A 111 -10.91 12.37 10.08
C TYR A 111 -9.60 11.61 10.32
N LEU A 112 -9.48 10.46 9.68
CA LEU A 112 -8.27 9.65 9.61
C LEU A 112 -7.58 9.90 8.26
N PRO A 113 -6.27 9.61 8.12
CA PRO A 113 -5.66 9.52 6.80
C PRO A 113 -6.46 8.57 5.91
N LEU A 114 -6.55 8.82 4.61
CA LEU A 114 -7.42 8.03 3.72
C LEU A 114 -7.00 6.55 3.63
N TRP A 115 -5.71 6.26 3.75
CA TRP A 115 -5.15 4.93 3.43
C TRP A 115 -4.45 4.19 4.58
N ASN A 116 -4.18 4.86 5.71
CA ASN A 116 -3.58 4.25 6.91
C ASN A 116 -4.11 4.92 8.19
N ASN A 117 -3.77 4.37 9.36
CA ASN A 117 -4.24 4.85 10.67
C ASN A 117 -3.10 5.40 11.55
N GLU A 118 -1.94 5.69 10.96
CA GLU A 118 -0.68 5.96 11.69
C GLU A 118 -0.13 7.35 11.41
N ASP A 119 -0.56 8.02 10.34
CA ASP A 119 -0.13 9.38 10.06
C ASP A 119 -1.03 10.45 10.73
N PRO A 120 -0.46 11.60 11.12
CA PRO A 120 -1.23 12.82 11.39
C PRO A 120 -2.10 13.20 10.20
N TYR A 121 -3.36 13.60 10.43
CA TYR A 121 -4.25 14.07 9.39
C TYR A 121 -5.22 15.17 9.84
N GLY A 122 -5.34 16.21 9.02
CA GLY A 122 -6.25 17.34 9.22
C GLY A 122 -5.68 18.49 10.06
N ASP A 123 -6.32 19.65 9.97
CA ASP A 123 -5.88 20.94 10.52
C ASP A 123 -5.77 20.99 12.07
N MET A 124 -6.15 19.91 12.75
CA MET A 124 -6.10 19.75 14.21
C MET A 124 -4.72 19.38 14.77
N TRP A 125 -3.79 18.94 13.90
CA TRP A 125 -2.43 18.57 14.31
C TRP A 125 -1.53 19.81 14.36
N VAL A 126 -1.07 20.17 15.55
CA VAL A 126 -0.29 21.39 15.78
C VAL A 126 1.15 21.16 15.31
N ALA A 127 1.55 21.83 14.22
CA ALA A 127 2.87 21.64 13.60
C ALA A 127 4.04 21.92 14.57
N ASP A 128 4.08 23.10 15.17
CA ASP A 128 5.06 23.50 16.17
C ASP A 128 4.41 24.35 17.27
N LYS A 129 4.52 23.90 18.52
CA LYS A 129 4.19 24.67 19.71
C LYS A 129 5.33 25.59 20.12
N ALA A 130 4.98 26.73 20.71
CA ALA A 130 5.94 27.64 21.30
C ALA A 130 6.77 26.97 22.41
N ARG A 131 8.09 27.18 22.39
CA ARG A 131 8.98 26.82 23.50
C ARG A 131 8.63 27.68 24.71
N ALA A 132 8.60 27.07 25.89
CA ALA A 132 8.18 27.75 27.12
C ALA A 132 9.39 28.42 27.79
N GLN A 133 9.26 29.71 28.13
CA GLN A 133 10.18 30.38 29.04
C GLN A 133 9.71 30.15 30.49
N VAL A 134 10.22 29.08 31.11
CA VAL A 134 9.90 28.68 32.49
C VAL A 134 11.20 28.62 33.27
N ASP A 135 11.22 29.24 34.45
CA ASP A 135 12.34 29.10 35.38
C ASP A 135 12.25 27.74 36.08
N VAL A 136 13.33 26.96 36.03
CA VAL A 136 13.36 25.56 36.46
C VAL A 136 13.96 25.47 37.86
N ASP A 137 13.09 25.35 38.87
CA ASP A 137 13.51 25.10 40.25
C ASP A 137 13.96 23.64 40.43
N VAL A 138 15.26 23.43 40.28
CA VAL A 138 15.92 22.12 40.41
C VAL A 138 15.65 21.46 41.77
N SER A 139 15.42 22.25 42.84
CA SER A 139 15.16 21.71 44.19
C SER A 139 13.83 20.97 44.32
N LYS A 140 12.91 21.18 43.38
CA LYS A 140 11.57 20.56 43.34
C LYS A 140 11.46 19.39 42.36
N LEU A 141 12.53 19.04 41.65
CA LEU A 141 12.52 17.94 40.68
C LEU A 141 12.64 16.57 41.38
N THR A 142 12.11 15.53 40.74
CA THR A 142 12.39 14.13 41.10
C THR A 142 13.07 13.42 39.93
N SER A 143 13.82 12.36 40.21
CA SER A 143 14.45 11.54 39.16
C SER A 143 13.62 10.32 38.80
N LEU A 144 13.85 9.77 37.61
CA LEU A 144 13.18 8.56 37.12
C LEU A 144 13.41 7.34 38.04
N ARG A 145 14.59 7.22 38.65
CA ARG A 145 14.87 6.22 39.71
C ARG A 145 14.02 6.41 40.95
N GLN A 146 13.96 7.62 41.50
CA GLN A 146 13.10 7.92 42.66
C GLN A 146 11.63 7.66 42.35
N LEU A 147 11.22 7.85 41.10
CA LEU A 147 9.89 7.59 40.62
C LEU A 147 9.57 6.08 40.63
N GLU A 148 10.47 5.24 40.12
CA GLU A 148 10.36 3.78 40.21
C GLU A 148 10.27 3.28 41.66
N GLU A 149 11.08 3.85 42.56
CA GLU A 149 11.11 3.46 43.97
C GLU A 149 9.85 3.90 44.75
N THR A 150 9.23 5.03 44.38
CA THR A 150 8.18 5.68 45.20
C THR A 150 6.77 5.67 44.61
N TRP A 151 6.55 5.24 43.36
CA TRP A 151 5.22 5.37 42.71
C TRP A 151 4.06 4.72 43.47
N ARG A 152 4.29 3.61 44.17
CA ARG A 152 3.24 2.89 44.93
C ARG A 152 2.77 3.60 46.19
N SER A 153 3.55 4.56 46.72
CA SER A 153 3.26 5.25 47.99
C SER A 153 2.74 6.68 47.82
N ARG A 154 2.65 7.19 46.58
CA ARG A 154 2.28 8.58 46.28
C ARG A 154 1.15 8.65 45.25
N VAL A 155 0.26 9.61 45.43
CA VAL A 155 -0.82 9.94 44.48
C VAL A 155 -0.43 11.11 43.57
N HIS A 156 0.45 12.00 44.05
CA HIS A 156 0.96 13.15 43.33
C HIS A 156 2.49 13.06 43.25
N PHE A 157 3.02 13.42 42.09
CA PHE A 157 4.45 13.35 41.79
C PHE A 157 5.04 14.73 41.58
N TYR A 158 6.30 14.87 41.94
CA TYR A 158 7.08 16.08 41.68
C TYR A 158 7.36 16.21 40.17
N PRO A 159 7.60 17.44 39.67
CA PRO A 159 7.93 17.65 38.27
C PRO A 159 9.15 16.84 37.82
N LEU A 160 9.11 16.37 36.57
CA LEU A 160 10.22 15.69 35.91
C LEU A 160 10.86 16.62 34.89
N LEU A 161 12.20 16.60 34.82
CA LEU A 161 12.99 17.23 33.78
C LEU A 161 13.71 16.13 33.00
N VAL A 162 13.36 15.92 31.75
CA VAL A 162 13.79 14.75 30.96
C VAL A 162 14.08 15.13 29.50
N ARG A 163 15.03 14.44 28.86
CA ARG A 163 15.29 14.57 27.41
C ARG A 163 14.62 13.43 26.64
N ILE A 164 13.99 13.74 25.50
CA ILE A 164 13.44 12.74 24.58
C ILE A 164 14.60 12.04 23.85
N LEU A 165 14.76 10.73 24.05
CA LEU A 165 15.76 9.92 23.34
C LEU A 165 15.17 9.20 22.12
N HIS A 166 13.98 8.63 22.26
CA HIS A 166 13.28 7.95 21.17
C HIS A 166 11.80 8.35 21.12
N LYS A 167 11.19 8.22 19.94
CA LYS A 167 9.81 8.57 19.65
C LYS A 167 9.17 7.42 18.87
N SER A 168 8.02 6.92 19.35
CA SER A 168 7.25 5.93 18.60
C SER A 168 6.42 6.60 17.51
N ARG A 169 6.08 5.85 16.46
CA ARG A 169 4.92 6.17 15.61
C ARG A 169 3.63 6.26 16.44
N LEU A 170 2.66 7.01 15.93
CA LEU A 170 1.29 7.06 16.42
C LEU A 170 0.59 5.73 16.19
N ARG A 171 -0.32 5.41 17.11
CA ARG A 171 -1.23 4.28 17.02
C ARG A 171 -2.65 4.73 17.26
N TYR A 172 -3.47 4.71 16.22
CA TYR A 172 -4.92 4.75 16.38
C TYR A 172 -5.40 3.46 17.07
N TYR A 173 -6.31 3.60 18.04
CA TYR A 173 -6.89 2.49 18.79
C TYR A 173 -8.41 2.61 18.96
N GLY A 174 -9.04 3.50 18.20
CA GLY A 174 -10.50 3.66 18.16
C GLY A 174 -11.21 2.36 17.82
N LYS A 175 -12.43 2.19 18.33
CA LYS A 175 -13.26 1.02 18.09
C LYS A 175 -14.71 1.43 17.81
N PRO A 176 -15.42 0.77 16.87
CA PRO A 176 -16.78 1.17 16.50
C PRO A 176 -17.78 1.13 17.66
N GLU A 177 -17.54 0.29 18.68
CA GLU A 177 -18.41 0.15 19.86
C GLU A 177 -18.10 1.18 20.97
N LYS A 178 -17.00 1.94 20.85
CA LYS A 178 -16.53 2.88 21.87
C LYS A 178 -16.36 4.27 21.29
N LYS A 179 -17.33 5.15 21.55
CA LYS A 179 -17.21 6.58 21.27
C LYS A 179 -16.10 7.18 22.14
N MET A 180 -14.93 7.38 21.52
CA MET A 180 -13.75 8.00 22.14
C MET A 180 -13.36 9.24 21.34
N ASP A 181 -12.91 10.27 22.05
CA ASP A 181 -12.42 11.50 21.43
C ASP A 181 -10.94 11.33 21.09
N MET A 182 -10.58 11.47 19.81
CA MET A 182 -9.21 11.33 19.30
C MET A 182 -8.46 10.10 19.79
N PRO A 183 -8.92 8.84 19.57
CA PRO A 183 -8.29 7.65 20.16
C PRO A 183 -6.96 7.29 19.47
N TYR A 184 -5.95 8.14 19.69
CA TYR A 184 -4.55 8.02 19.33
C TYR A 184 -3.72 7.88 20.60
N GLN A 185 -2.64 7.12 20.50
CA GLN A 185 -1.58 7.06 21.50
C GLN A 185 -0.22 7.08 20.80
N ALA A 186 0.79 7.61 21.48
CA ALA A 186 2.20 7.44 21.14
C ALA A 186 3.02 7.35 22.42
N TYR A 187 4.19 6.73 22.39
CA TYR A 187 5.14 6.77 23.48
C TYR A 187 6.47 7.39 23.07
N PHE A 188 7.15 7.94 24.07
CA PHE A 188 8.47 8.53 23.96
C PHE A 188 9.32 7.86 25.03
N GLU A 189 10.52 7.40 24.66
CA GLU A 189 11.50 7.03 25.67
C GLU A 189 12.25 8.29 26.08
N VAL A 190 12.09 8.68 27.33
CA VAL A 190 12.71 9.86 27.91
C VAL A 190 13.73 9.45 28.96
N ALA A 191 14.75 10.28 29.19
CA ALA A 191 15.79 9.99 30.15
C ALA A 191 16.23 11.21 30.94
N ASP A 192 16.71 10.94 32.15
CA ASP A 192 17.45 11.86 33.01
C ASP A 192 18.82 11.25 33.35
N GLY A 193 19.58 11.84 34.28
CA GLY A 193 20.86 11.28 34.73
C GLY A 193 20.75 9.96 35.52
N SER A 194 19.54 9.43 35.78
CA SER A 194 19.32 8.21 36.56
C SER A 194 18.93 6.98 35.72
N GLY A 195 18.36 7.19 34.53
CA GLY A 195 18.01 6.14 33.57
C GLY A 195 16.99 6.61 32.52
N MET A 196 16.36 5.65 31.83
CA MET A 196 15.37 5.84 30.76
C MET A 196 14.03 5.19 31.10
N MET A 197 12.91 5.84 30.76
CA MET A 197 11.54 5.38 31.04
C MET A 197 10.57 5.78 29.92
N SER A 198 9.53 4.98 29.68
CA SER A 198 8.44 5.33 28.75
C SER A 198 7.54 6.43 29.29
N VAL A 199 7.30 7.46 28.47
CA VAL A 199 6.19 8.43 28.61
C VAL A 199 5.16 8.15 27.53
N VAL A 200 3.87 8.07 27.88
CA VAL A 200 2.75 7.80 26.96
C VAL A 200 1.84 9.02 26.85
N LEU A 201 1.66 9.48 25.61
CA LEU A 201 0.80 10.58 25.19
C LEU A 201 -0.55 10.00 24.74
N TRP A 202 -1.66 10.53 25.25
CA TRP A 202 -3.00 9.99 25.01
C TRP A 202 -3.98 11.01 24.41
N ASN A 203 -4.90 10.51 23.60
CA ASN A 203 -6.10 11.20 23.13
C ASN A 203 -5.81 12.53 22.40
N SER A 204 -6.50 13.60 22.81
CA SER A 204 -6.35 14.97 22.32
C SER A 204 -4.93 15.51 22.45
N LEU A 205 -4.13 15.02 23.40
CA LEU A 205 -2.73 15.44 23.53
C LEU A 205 -1.86 14.97 22.35
N CYS A 206 -2.24 13.90 21.63
CA CYS A 206 -1.51 13.46 20.44
C CYS A 206 -1.53 14.53 19.33
N PRO A 207 -2.69 14.97 18.79
CA PRO A 207 -2.77 16.11 17.87
C PRO A 207 -2.11 17.40 18.40
N GLU A 208 -2.18 17.64 19.71
CA GLU A 208 -1.70 18.88 20.32
C GLU A 208 -0.16 18.95 20.49
N TRP A 209 0.51 17.81 20.71
CA TRP A 209 1.92 17.77 21.09
C TRP A 209 2.82 16.90 20.21
N TYR A 210 2.29 15.88 19.51
CA TYR A 210 3.10 14.84 18.87
C TYR A 210 4.08 15.40 17.83
N ASN A 211 3.66 16.34 16.97
CA ASN A 211 4.53 16.92 15.94
C ASN A 211 5.59 17.86 16.56
N SER A 212 5.24 18.56 17.64
CA SER A 212 6.12 19.48 18.35
C SER A 212 7.20 18.77 19.18
N MET A 213 6.89 17.60 19.72
CA MET A 213 7.85 16.77 20.47
C MET A 213 8.82 16.07 19.51
N LYS A 214 10.06 16.56 19.45
CA LYS A 214 11.13 16.07 18.58
C LYS A 214 12.26 15.45 19.41
N ILE A 215 12.94 14.43 18.87
CA ILE A 215 14.06 13.76 19.53
C ILE A 215 15.15 14.79 19.89
N GLY A 216 15.74 14.65 21.08
CA GLY A 216 16.71 15.58 21.63
C GLY A 216 16.12 16.73 22.44
N MET A 217 14.82 17.05 22.32
CA MET A 217 14.21 18.12 23.12
C MET A 217 14.14 17.76 24.61
N VAL A 218 14.23 18.79 25.47
CA VAL A 218 14.02 18.67 26.91
C VAL A 218 12.60 19.07 27.27
N LEU A 219 11.93 18.22 28.05
CA LEU A 219 10.59 18.43 28.58
C LEU A 219 10.65 18.67 30.09
N LEU A 220 9.91 19.68 30.55
CA LEU A 220 9.43 19.76 31.92
C LEU A 220 8.00 19.18 31.95
N LEU A 221 7.79 18.14 32.74
CA LEU A 221 6.51 17.45 32.90
C LEU A 221 5.97 17.67 34.31
N GLU A 222 4.79 18.27 34.41
CA GLU A 222 4.06 18.52 35.66
C GLU A 222 2.68 17.85 35.58
N GLN A 223 2.17 17.38 36.72
CA GLN A 223 0.82 16.79 36.82
C GLN A 223 0.62 15.57 35.88
N TYR A 224 1.41 14.52 36.07
CA TYR A 224 1.31 13.25 35.34
C TYR A 224 0.85 12.11 36.25
N THR A 225 0.44 10.98 35.66
CA THR A 225 0.14 9.73 36.39
C THR A 225 1.16 8.64 36.05
N ILE A 226 1.18 7.57 36.84
CA ILE A 226 2.00 6.39 36.63
C ILE A 226 1.10 5.17 36.58
N LYS A 227 1.42 4.22 35.69
CA LYS A 227 0.78 2.92 35.59
C LYS A 227 1.85 1.84 35.43
N ASP A 228 1.49 0.59 35.71
CA ASP A 228 2.31 -0.56 35.28
C ASP A 228 2.45 -0.54 33.75
N SER A 229 3.66 -0.85 33.26
CA SER A 229 4.00 -0.80 31.84
C SER A 229 3.23 -1.83 31.00
N TYR A 230 2.85 -1.46 29.78
CA TYR A 230 2.17 -2.38 28.87
C TYR A 230 3.11 -3.51 28.41
N PRO A 231 2.80 -4.79 28.69
CA PRO A 231 3.76 -5.90 28.57
C PRO A 231 4.18 -6.26 27.14
N PHE A 232 3.44 -5.79 26.12
CA PHE A 232 3.72 -6.07 24.70
C PHE A 232 4.19 -4.82 23.93
N LYS A 233 4.80 -3.86 24.62
CA LYS A 233 5.45 -2.70 23.98
C LYS A 233 6.81 -3.12 23.42
N THR A 234 7.15 -2.71 22.20
CA THR A 234 8.53 -2.78 21.72
C THR A 234 9.38 -1.79 22.53
N GLN A 235 10.67 -2.07 22.64
CA GLN A 235 11.63 -1.16 23.27
C GLN A 235 12.74 -0.87 22.27
N PRO A 236 13.12 0.40 22.08
CA PRO A 236 14.27 0.74 21.25
C PRO A 236 15.55 0.19 21.90
N THR A 237 16.59 0.05 21.08
CA THR A 237 17.94 -0.24 21.60
C THR A 237 18.64 1.09 21.86
N PRO A 238 18.94 1.45 23.12
CA PRO A 238 19.65 2.69 23.41
C PRO A 238 21.01 2.71 22.73
N GLY A 239 21.44 3.91 22.32
CA GLY A 239 22.81 4.12 21.86
C GLY A 239 23.85 3.95 22.98
N ASP A 240 23.44 4.07 24.25
CA ASP A 240 24.29 3.81 25.41
C ASP A 240 23.99 2.44 26.04
N SER A 241 24.97 1.55 26.07
CA SER A 241 24.84 0.21 26.66
C SER A 241 24.78 0.22 28.20
N GLN A 242 25.18 1.32 28.85
CA GLN A 242 25.13 1.48 30.31
C GLN A 242 23.83 2.13 30.80
N MET A 243 22.93 2.55 29.89
CA MET A 243 21.67 3.20 30.26
C MET A 243 20.75 2.24 31.02
N THR A 244 20.49 2.55 32.30
CA THR A 244 19.49 1.84 33.10
C THR A 244 18.09 2.06 32.51
N ARG A 245 17.31 1.00 32.32
CA ARG A 245 15.92 1.08 31.83
C ARG A 245 14.93 0.76 32.95
N PHE A 246 13.97 1.64 33.16
CA PHE A 246 12.85 1.46 34.07
C PHE A 246 11.62 0.98 33.28
N SER A 247 11.56 -0.32 32.98
CA SER A 247 10.54 -0.91 32.11
C SER A 247 9.28 -1.41 32.83
N ALA A 248 9.27 -1.41 34.17
CA ALA A 248 8.14 -1.89 34.98
C ALA A 248 6.95 -0.92 35.02
N ILE A 249 7.20 0.39 34.84
CA ILE A 249 6.20 1.45 34.90
C ILE A 249 6.27 2.37 33.68
N GLU A 250 5.21 3.12 33.44
CA GLU A 250 5.15 4.15 32.41
C GLU A 250 4.45 5.43 32.92
N ILE A 251 5.02 6.57 32.55
CA ILE A 251 4.46 7.89 32.82
C ILE A 251 3.33 8.14 31.83
N ASN A 252 2.14 8.49 32.32
CA ASN A 252 0.95 8.71 31.52
C ASN A 252 0.58 10.21 31.55
N LEU A 253 0.56 10.84 30.36
CA LEU A 253 0.14 12.22 30.17
C LEU A 253 -1.34 12.25 29.76
N ASN A 254 -2.18 13.02 30.47
CA ASN A 254 -3.64 13.02 30.28
C ASN A 254 -4.20 14.45 30.16
N ASP A 255 -5.38 14.60 29.55
CA ASP A 255 -6.05 15.89 29.33
C ASP A 255 -6.87 16.39 30.54
N ARG A 256 -7.17 15.53 31.52
CA ARG A 256 -8.19 15.78 32.56
C ARG A 256 -7.82 15.42 33.98
N ASP A 257 -7.32 14.21 34.22
CA ASP A 257 -7.21 13.65 35.58
C ASP A 257 -5.84 13.00 35.81
N PRO A 258 -4.84 13.77 36.28
CA PRO A 258 -4.78 15.23 36.27
C PRO A 258 -4.49 15.77 34.85
N PRO A 259 -4.77 17.06 34.57
CA PRO A 259 -4.47 17.67 33.28
C PRO A 259 -2.97 17.97 33.19
N THR A 260 -2.24 17.19 32.41
CA THR A 260 -0.77 17.27 32.36
C THR A 260 -0.30 18.57 31.74
N LYS A 261 0.53 19.31 32.49
CA LYS A 261 1.23 20.50 32.02
C LYS A 261 2.58 20.09 31.47
N ILE A 262 2.74 20.25 30.16
CA ILE A 262 3.93 19.92 29.40
C ILE A 262 4.59 21.23 28.96
N SER A 263 5.91 21.36 29.12
CA SER A 263 6.67 22.51 28.66
C SER A 263 7.92 22.05 27.92
N ILE A 264 8.08 22.49 26.66
CA ILE A 264 9.30 22.25 25.86
C ILE A 264 10.29 23.37 26.17
N LEU A 265 11.46 23.02 26.71
CA LEU A 265 12.50 23.99 27.03
C LEU A 265 13.40 24.26 25.80
N PRO A 266 13.80 25.52 25.53
CA PRO A 266 14.84 25.83 24.57
C PRO A 266 16.19 25.23 24.99
N GLU A 267 16.96 24.68 24.04
CA GLU A 267 18.30 24.10 24.33
C GLU A 267 19.25 25.15 24.91
N GLU A 268 19.03 26.43 24.59
CA GLU A 268 19.77 27.58 25.11
C GLU A 268 19.54 27.82 26.61
N MET A 269 18.45 27.26 27.18
CA MET A 269 18.16 27.25 28.61
C MET A 269 18.61 25.94 29.31
N VAL A 270 19.02 24.92 28.55
CA VAL A 270 19.40 23.61 29.09
C VAL A 270 20.80 23.68 29.67
N LYS A 271 20.89 23.59 31.00
CA LYS A 271 22.16 23.73 31.70
C LYS A 271 22.90 22.37 31.81
N PRO A 272 24.21 22.30 31.55
CA PRO A 272 24.98 21.05 31.66
C PRO A 272 24.91 20.41 33.05
N GLU A 273 24.82 21.20 34.13
CA GLU A 273 24.71 20.69 35.50
C GLU A 273 23.43 19.89 35.79
N TRP A 274 22.44 19.91 34.89
CA TRP A 274 21.24 19.07 35.01
C TRP A 274 21.49 17.60 34.67
N GLY A 275 22.65 17.25 34.10
CA GLY A 275 23.06 15.87 33.86
C GLY A 275 22.17 15.08 32.89
N LEU A 276 21.42 15.77 32.01
CA LEU A 276 20.56 15.14 31.02
C LEU A 276 21.40 14.44 29.94
N PRO A 277 21.14 13.16 29.62
CA PRO A 277 21.94 12.41 28.66
C PRO A 277 21.80 12.97 27.23
N GLU A 278 22.85 12.83 26.42
CA GLU A 278 22.81 13.12 24.98
C GLU A 278 22.15 11.98 24.18
N VAL A 279 21.53 12.32 23.05
CA VAL A 279 21.01 11.32 22.10
C VAL A 279 22.17 10.67 21.35
N LYS A 280 22.36 9.37 21.57
CA LYS A 280 23.37 8.55 20.89
C LYS A 280 22.74 7.68 19.81
N TYR A 281 23.40 7.62 18.66
CA TYR A 281 23.03 6.80 17.51
C TYR A 281 24.05 5.67 17.33
N ARG A 282 23.64 4.63 16.58
CA ARG A 282 24.40 3.42 16.26
C ARG A 282 24.49 3.29 14.74
N PHE A 283 25.13 4.26 14.10
CA PHE A 283 25.31 4.20 12.65
C PHE A 283 26.14 2.99 12.24
N ILE A 284 25.70 2.33 11.17
CA ILE A 284 26.42 1.26 10.48
C ILE A 284 26.65 1.65 9.02
N THR A 285 27.72 1.11 8.44
CA THR A 285 27.99 1.16 7.00
C THR A 285 27.46 -0.10 6.32
N ARG A 286 27.32 -0.07 5.00
CA ARG A 286 26.83 -1.23 4.24
C ARG A 286 27.80 -2.41 4.34
N SER A 287 29.10 -2.17 4.39
CA SER A 287 30.11 -3.22 4.62
C SER A 287 30.04 -3.87 6.02
N GLU A 288 29.55 -3.15 7.03
CA GLU A 288 29.34 -3.71 8.38
C GLU A 288 28.04 -4.52 8.48
N LEU A 289 27.01 -4.17 7.67
CA LEU A 289 25.68 -4.78 7.73
C LEU A 289 25.74 -6.30 7.69
N ASP A 290 26.61 -6.87 6.85
CA ASP A 290 26.74 -8.31 6.60
C ASP A 290 27.26 -9.10 7.80
N ASN A 291 27.75 -8.44 8.85
CA ASN A 291 28.18 -9.06 10.10
C ASN A 291 27.17 -8.97 11.27
N LEU A 292 26.03 -8.28 11.09
CA LEU A 292 25.06 -8.04 12.16
C LEU A 292 24.00 -9.17 12.31
N PRO A 293 23.66 -9.59 13.54
CA PRO A 293 22.68 -10.65 13.74
C PRO A 293 21.25 -10.22 13.35
N HIS A 294 20.39 -11.21 13.09
CA HIS A 294 18.96 -10.96 12.91
C HIS A 294 18.36 -10.24 14.14
N ASN A 295 17.45 -9.30 13.88
CA ASN A 295 16.80 -8.40 14.83
C ASN A 295 17.73 -7.40 15.55
N HIS A 296 18.98 -7.23 15.10
CA HIS A 296 19.82 -6.12 15.56
C HIS A 296 19.17 -4.76 15.20
N SER A 297 19.22 -3.79 16.11
CA SER A 297 18.80 -2.41 15.84
C SER A 297 20.01 -1.55 15.48
N CYS A 298 19.90 -0.80 14.40
CA CYS A 298 20.95 0.04 13.82
C CYS A 298 20.38 1.33 13.24
N ASP A 299 21.24 2.32 13.03
CA ASP A 299 20.92 3.53 12.28
C ASP A 299 21.71 3.50 10.96
N VAL A 300 21.15 4.05 9.88
CA VAL A 300 21.80 4.09 8.56
C VAL A 300 21.64 5.45 7.89
N ILE A 301 22.61 5.78 7.04
CA ILE A 301 22.58 6.93 6.13
C ILE A 301 23.05 6.47 4.74
N GLY A 302 22.39 6.94 3.68
CA GLY A 302 22.81 6.67 2.32
C GLY A 302 22.19 7.62 1.29
N LEU A 303 22.74 7.62 0.08
CA LEU A 303 22.19 8.26 -1.11
C LEU A 303 21.20 7.31 -1.77
N VAL A 304 19.95 7.73 -1.93
CA VAL A 304 18.89 6.89 -2.49
C VAL A 304 19.10 6.67 -3.99
N THR A 305 19.17 5.41 -4.43
CA THR A 305 19.31 5.02 -5.85
C THR A 305 18.01 4.46 -6.42
N PHE A 306 17.22 3.75 -5.62
CA PHE A 306 15.93 3.17 -6.02
C PHE A 306 14.83 3.54 -5.02
N VAL A 307 13.61 3.81 -5.52
CA VAL A 307 12.39 3.91 -4.71
C VAL A 307 11.24 3.23 -5.44
N GLY A 308 10.69 2.17 -4.87
CA GLY A 308 9.50 1.48 -5.38
C GLY A 308 8.20 2.25 -5.10
N ARG A 309 7.11 1.80 -5.72
CA ARG A 309 5.76 2.32 -5.47
C ARG A 309 5.30 2.10 -4.03
N ALA A 310 4.38 2.94 -3.55
CA ALA A 310 3.75 2.78 -2.24
C ALA A 310 2.72 1.64 -2.27
N GLU A 311 2.86 0.67 -1.39
CA GLU A 311 2.01 -0.52 -1.28
C GLU A 311 1.41 -0.66 0.13
N ARG A 312 0.38 -1.50 0.25
CA ARG A 312 -0.35 -1.72 1.49
C ARG A 312 -0.52 -3.21 1.78
N THR A 313 -0.29 -3.61 3.02
CA THR A 313 -0.55 -4.98 3.49
C THR A 313 -1.59 -4.94 4.60
N ARG A 314 -2.64 -5.75 4.48
CA ARG A 314 -3.73 -5.81 5.46
C ARG A 314 -3.22 -6.33 6.80
N LYS A 315 -3.59 -5.68 7.92
CA LYS A 315 -3.11 -6.05 9.27
C LYS A 315 -3.72 -7.34 9.81
N ARG A 316 -4.85 -7.76 9.26
CA ARG A 316 -5.61 -8.99 9.56
C ARG A 316 -6.37 -9.39 8.30
N GLU A 317 -6.48 -10.67 8.00
CA GLU A 317 -7.04 -11.16 6.72
C GLU A 317 -8.43 -10.61 6.40
N HIS A 318 -9.29 -10.40 7.40
CA HIS A 318 -10.64 -9.83 7.23
C HIS A 318 -10.81 -8.45 7.89
N GLY A 319 -9.72 -7.67 8.03
CA GLY A 319 -9.75 -6.31 8.60
C GLY A 319 -9.66 -5.22 7.54
N GLU A 320 -10.12 -4.01 7.85
CA GLU A 320 -9.96 -2.82 6.99
C GLU A 320 -8.72 -1.96 7.34
N ASP A 321 -7.89 -2.44 8.26
CA ASP A 321 -6.66 -1.79 8.67
C ASP A 321 -5.49 -2.24 7.80
N PHE A 322 -4.65 -1.29 7.38
CA PHE A 322 -3.48 -1.53 6.54
C PHE A 322 -2.18 -1.03 7.18
N TRP A 323 -1.09 -1.75 6.95
CA TRP A 323 0.26 -1.21 6.98
C TRP A 323 0.56 -0.59 5.62
N LEU A 324 1.07 0.64 5.59
CA LEU A 324 1.57 1.31 4.37
C LEU A 324 3.10 1.18 4.35
N TYR A 325 3.67 0.75 3.23
CA TYR A 325 5.11 0.58 3.06
C TYR A 325 5.57 0.91 1.63
N ARG A 326 6.89 1.02 1.44
CA ARG A 326 7.57 0.99 0.14
C ARG A 326 8.98 0.42 0.29
N TRP A 327 9.53 -0.05 -0.83
CA TRP A 327 10.94 -0.45 -0.91
C TRP A 327 11.82 0.72 -1.36
N ALA A 328 13.03 0.82 -0.81
CA ALA A 328 14.04 1.78 -1.27
C ALA A 328 15.44 1.18 -1.19
N HIS A 329 16.35 1.63 -2.06
CA HIS A 329 17.79 1.35 -1.96
C HIS A 329 18.56 2.61 -1.65
N ALA A 330 19.58 2.47 -0.80
CA ALA A 330 20.51 3.56 -0.50
C ALA A 330 21.96 3.04 -0.48
N ILE A 331 22.89 3.83 -1.02
CA ILE A 331 24.33 3.53 -1.06
C ILE A 331 25.12 4.49 -0.17
N ASP A 332 26.20 4.02 0.46
CA ASP A 332 27.05 4.83 1.35
C ASP A 332 28.53 4.93 0.92
N GLY A 333 28.90 4.27 -0.17
CA GLY A 333 30.27 4.23 -0.69
C GLY A 333 31.19 3.18 -0.06
N THR A 334 30.69 2.34 0.85
CA THR A 334 31.51 1.32 1.54
C THR A 334 31.41 -0.08 0.95
N SER A 335 30.47 -0.29 0.04
CA SER A 335 30.22 -1.54 -0.69
C SER A 335 29.57 -1.21 -2.05
N ASP A 336 29.71 -2.11 -3.03
CA ASP A 336 29.02 -2.03 -4.31
C ASP A 336 27.53 -2.43 -4.21
N GLN A 337 27.17 -3.20 -3.18
CA GLN A 337 25.76 -3.51 -2.90
C GLN A 337 25.07 -2.34 -2.19
N PRO A 338 23.77 -2.10 -2.41
CA PRO A 338 23.00 -1.13 -1.64
C PRO A 338 22.53 -1.68 -0.28
N PHE A 339 22.12 -0.78 0.60
CA PHE A 339 21.17 -1.11 1.66
C PHE A 339 19.79 -1.35 1.03
N ILE A 340 19.21 -2.54 1.23
CA ILE A 340 17.81 -2.82 0.89
C ILE A 340 16.94 -2.42 2.09
N LEU A 341 16.01 -1.48 1.88
CA LEU A 341 15.18 -0.88 2.93
C LEU A 341 13.69 -1.16 2.72
N GLU A 342 13.06 -1.80 3.69
CA GLU A 342 11.61 -1.92 3.84
C GLU A 342 11.11 -0.78 4.73
N LEU A 343 10.52 0.25 4.12
CA LEU A 343 10.13 1.48 4.82
C LEU A 343 8.62 1.48 5.03
N PHE A 344 8.16 1.28 6.28
CA PHE A 344 6.76 1.51 6.65
C PHE A 344 6.50 2.98 6.99
N ALA A 345 5.23 3.39 6.98
CA ALA A 345 4.81 4.69 7.49
C ALA A 345 5.19 4.86 8.98
N THR A 346 5.88 5.96 9.29
CA THR A 346 6.49 6.27 10.61
C THR A 346 5.83 7.48 11.29
N SER A 347 4.57 7.78 10.95
CA SER A 347 3.86 9.01 11.35
C SER A 347 4.51 10.30 10.83
N GLN A 348 5.11 10.20 9.65
CA GLN A 348 5.82 11.28 8.96
C GLN A 348 5.37 11.31 7.48
N PRO A 349 4.08 11.59 7.19
CA PRO A 349 3.51 11.47 5.84
C PRO A 349 4.28 12.30 4.81
N ASP A 350 4.60 13.55 5.15
CA ASP A 350 5.39 14.43 4.28
C ASP A 350 6.76 13.81 3.91
N VAL A 351 7.45 13.18 4.86
CA VAL A 351 8.74 12.53 4.58
C VAL A 351 8.53 11.28 3.73
N PHE A 352 7.52 10.47 4.03
CA PHE A 352 7.24 9.22 3.32
C PHE A 352 6.84 9.45 1.85
N GLU A 353 6.09 10.50 1.56
CA GLU A 353 5.67 10.87 0.20
C GLU A 353 6.78 11.52 -0.62
N HIS A 354 7.76 12.17 0.01
CA HIS A 354 8.88 12.86 -0.66
C HIS A 354 10.18 12.04 -0.69
N ILE A 355 10.17 10.73 -0.40
CA ILE A 355 11.32 9.86 -0.65
C ILE A 355 11.46 9.66 -2.16
N HIS A 356 12.54 10.18 -2.74
CA HIS A 356 12.89 10.00 -4.15
C HIS A 356 14.40 9.76 -4.33
N PRO A 357 14.85 9.16 -5.45
CA PRO A 357 16.28 8.99 -5.74
C PRO A 357 17.07 10.32 -5.74
N MET A 358 18.39 10.25 -5.58
CA MET A 358 19.29 11.38 -5.37
C MET A 358 19.09 12.15 -4.03
N THR A 359 18.29 11.61 -3.12
CA THR A 359 18.06 12.16 -1.77
C THR A 359 19.02 11.51 -0.76
N TYR A 360 19.47 12.26 0.25
CA TYR A 360 20.12 11.70 1.43
C TYR A 360 19.05 11.18 2.38
N LEU A 361 19.07 9.88 2.65
CA LEU A 361 18.11 9.20 3.51
C LEU A 361 18.81 8.75 4.79
N VAL A 362 18.32 9.21 5.93
CA VAL A 362 18.68 8.71 7.27
C VAL A 362 17.50 7.93 7.82
N CYS A 363 17.73 6.70 8.25
CA CYS A 363 16.73 5.86 8.92
C CYS A 363 17.29 5.39 10.27
N THR A 364 16.57 5.71 11.35
CA THR A 364 16.99 5.33 12.71
C THR A 364 16.25 4.09 13.23
N GLN A 365 16.82 3.39 14.22
CA GLN A 365 16.26 2.20 14.87
C GLN A 365 15.73 1.15 13.87
N MET A 366 16.43 0.98 12.75
CA MET A 366 16.13 -0.02 11.73
C MET A 366 16.51 -1.41 12.23
N ARG A 367 15.67 -2.40 11.94
CA ARG A 367 15.88 -3.80 12.33
C ARG A 367 16.49 -4.60 11.18
N VAL A 368 17.57 -5.32 11.48
CA VAL A 368 18.21 -6.26 10.55
C VAL A 368 17.34 -7.51 10.38
N VAL A 369 16.79 -7.72 9.18
CA VAL A 369 16.10 -8.96 8.79
C VAL A 369 17.06 -9.85 8.02
N ARG A 370 17.09 -11.13 8.40
CA ARG A 370 17.88 -12.18 7.75
C ARG A 370 17.16 -13.51 7.82
N ASP A 371 17.30 -14.30 6.77
CA ASP A 371 16.99 -15.72 6.82
C ASP A 371 18.24 -16.48 7.29
N LEU A 372 18.20 -17.04 8.49
CA LEU A 372 19.31 -17.83 9.05
C LEU A 372 19.41 -19.24 8.43
N THR A 373 18.54 -19.59 7.47
CA THR A 373 18.40 -20.96 6.94
C THR A 373 18.98 -21.17 5.54
N GLU A 374 19.62 -20.15 4.94
CA GLU A 374 20.28 -20.18 3.63
C GLU A 374 21.53 -19.28 3.62
N ASN A 375 22.25 -19.24 2.49
CA ASN A 375 23.57 -18.61 2.34
C ASN A 375 23.61 -17.18 2.94
N PRO A 376 24.61 -16.83 3.79
CA PRO A 376 24.50 -15.67 4.68
C PRO A 376 24.53 -14.30 3.99
N SER A 377 24.82 -14.22 2.69
CA SER A 377 24.96 -12.99 1.91
C SER A 377 23.70 -12.52 1.18
N SER A 378 22.79 -13.41 0.77
CA SER A 378 21.79 -13.08 -0.28
C SER A 378 20.41 -12.60 0.22
N LYS A 379 20.20 -12.48 1.53
CA LYS A 379 18.87 -12.22 2.14
C LYS A 379 18.86 -11.20 3.29
N ILE A 380 19.78 -10.23 3.27
CA ILE A 380 19.89 -9.22 4.32
C ILE A 380 19.19 -7.94 3.90
N TYR A 381 18.25 -7.45 4.72
CA TYR A 381 17.60 -6.16 4.52
C TYR A 381 17.29 -5.49 5.86
N LEU A 382 16.95 -4.21 5.81
CA LEU A 382 16.56 -3.42 6.98
C LEU A 382 15.08 -3.09 6.91
N THR A 383 14.35 -3.29 8.01
CA THR A 383 12.93 -2.91 8.15
C THR A 383 12.73 -1.92 9.28
N THR A 384 11.79 -0.99 9.15
CA THR A 384 11.48 0.01 10.19
C THR A 384 10.89 -0.63 11.45
N SER A 385 11.27 -0.11 12.63
CA SER A 385 10.65 -0.44 13.92
C SER A 385 9.50 0.53 14.27
N ASN A 386 8.89 0.36 15.45
CA ASN A 386 7.92 1.35 15.96
C ASN A 386 8.58 2.69 16.30
N GLU A 387 9.87 2.67 16.62
CA GLU A 387 10.70 3.79 17.06
C GLU A 387 11.58 4.37 15.94
N SER A 388 11.42 3.86 14.70
CA SER A 388 12.11 4.37 13.54
C SER A 388 11.66 5.79 13.19
N GLN A 389 12.61 6.65 12.90
CA GLN A 389 12.40 7.98 12.34
C GLN A 389 13.19 8.09 11.04
N ILE A 390 12.58 8.75 10.06
CA ILE A 390 13.14 8.91 8.72
C ILE A 390 13.42 10.38 8.47
N PHE A 391 14.58 10.70 7.89
CA PHE A 391 14.92 12.07 7.49
C PHE A 391 15.47 12.06 6.07
N ILE A 392 14.93 12.95 5.25
CA ILE A 392 15.34 13.18 3.86
C ILE A 392 16.12 14.50 3.74
N THR A 393 16.74 14.75 2.58
CA THR A 393 17.37 16.03 2.22
C THR A 393 16.46 17.21 2.60
N GLY A 394 17.01 18.17 3.33
CA GLY A 394 16.27 19.30 3.91
C GLY A 394 15.90 19.13 5.39
N CYS A 395 15.69 17.89 5.86
CA CYS A 395 15.29 17.61 7.26
C CYS A 395 16.46 17.41 8.25
N HIS A 396 17.71 17.35 7.75
CA HIS A 396 18.90 17.07 8.58
C HIS A 396 19.38 18.25 9.45
N LYS A 397 18.93 19.48 9.17
CA LYS A 397 19.42 20.68 9.86
C LYS A 397 19.02 20.65 11.35
N GLY A 398 20.03 20.75 12.23
CA GLY A 398 19.82 20.73 13.68
C GLY A 398 19.63 19.33 14.28
N GLN A 399 19.73 18.25 13.49
CA GLN A 399 19.58 16.89 14.00
C GLN A 399 20.84 16.44 14.76
N PRO A 400 20.74 15.75 15.93
CA PRO A 400 21.91 15.47 16.75
C PRO A 400 22.90 14.48 16.09
N TYR A 401 22.42 13.59 15.19
CA TYR A 401 23.26 12.65 14.45
C TYR A 401 24.29 13.31 13.52
N THR A 402 24.15 14.60 13.18
CA THR A 402 25.10 15.31 12.31
C THR A 402 26.53 15.39 12.88
N LYS A 403 26.69 15.13 14.18
CA LYS A 403 28.01 15.03 14.84
C LYS A 403 28.71 13.68 14.62
N ASP A 404 27.99 12.63 14.21
CA ASP A 404 28.51 11.26 14.09
C ASP A 404 29.61 11.12 13.02
N ILE A 405 30.58 10.24 13.26
CA ILE A 405 31.74 10.06 12.38
C ILE A 405 31.38 9.37 11.06
N LYS A 406 30.47 8.38 11.07
CA LYS A 406 30.03 7.68 9.85
C LYS A 406 29.16 8.59 8.99
N VAL A 407 28.31 9.40 9.62
CA VAL A 407 27.56 10.46 8.93
C VAL A 407 28.50 11.48 8.27
N LYS A 408 29.57 11.92 8.95
CA LYS A 408 30.59 12.80 8.36
C LYS A 408 31.34 12.15 7.20
N ASN A 409 31.72 10.88 7.34
CA ASN A 409 32.41 10.12 6.30
C ASN A 409 31.52 9.97 5.05
N PHE A 410 30.25 9.65 5.21
CA PHE A 410 29.27 9.63 4.13
C PHE A 410 29.17 11.00 3.41
N ILE A 411 29.02 12.10 4.15
CA ILE A 411 28.95 13.46 3.58
C ILE A 411 30.28 13.91 2.94
N GLN A 412 31.41 13.29 3.30
CA GLN A 412 32.68 13.49 2.60
C GLN A 412 32.74 12.64 1.32
N TRP A 413 32.26 11.40 1.35
CA TRP A 413 32.16 10.52 0.18
C TRP A 413 31.22 11.07 -0.89
N THR A 414 30.04 11.59 -0.53
CA THR A 414 29.10 12.13 -1.55
C THR A 414 29.69 13.28 -2.35
N LYS A 415 30.62 14.06 -1.76
CA LYS A 415 31.35 15.15 -2.45
C LYS A 415 32.37 14.67 -3.47
N THR A 416 32.76 13.39 -3.46
CA THR A 416 33.66 12.82 -4.47
C THR A 416 32.89 12.17 -5.63
N GLN A 417 31.56 12.11 -5.56
CA GLN A 417 30.73 11.45 -6.57
C GLN A 417 30.38 12.41 -7.73
N ASN A 418 30.32 11.85 -8.94
CA ASN A 418 29.81 12.55 -10.11
C ASN A 418 28.28 12.43 -10.17
N GLU A 419 27.57 13.54 -9.97
CA GLU A 419 26.11 13.60 -9.94
C GLU A 419 25.47 13.05 -11.23
N ALA A 420 26.06 13.34 -12.40
CA ALA A 420 25.55 12.89 -13.69
C ALA A 420 25.77 11.38 -13.95
N GLU A 421 26.73 10.75 -13.27
CA GLU A 421 26.91 9.30 -13.31
C GLU A 421 25.97 8.59 -12.35
N GLN A 422 25.78 9.15 -11.15
CA GLN A 422 24.82 8.60 -10.18
C GLN A 422 23.38 8.69 -10.72
N MET A 423 23.00 9.80 -11.35
CA MET A 423 21.67 9.96 -11.96
C MET A 423 21.34 8.87 -12.99
N LYS A 424 22.31 8.39 -13.79
CA LYS A 424 22.11 7.30 -14.78
C LYS A 424 21.75 5.95 -14.13
N LYS A 425 22.18 5.74 -12.89
CA LYS A 425 21.88 4.53 -12.10
C LYS A 425 20.53 4.62 -11.40
N THR A 426 20.00 5.82 -11.17
CA THR A 426 18.77 6.00 -10.39
C THR A 426 17.50 5.55 -11.09
N VAL A 427 16.61 4.90 -10.32
CA VAL A 427 15.37 4.28 -10.78
C VAL A 427 14.24 4.60 -9.81
N ILE A 428 13.02 4.78 -10.32
CA ILE A 428 11.82 5.00 -9.51
C ILE A 428 10.65 4.15 -10.02
N GLY A 429 9.76 3.78 -9.10
CA GLY A 429 8.60 2.95 -9.38
C GLY A 429 8.93 1.47 -9.53
N GLY A 430 8.05 0.75 -10.23
CA GLY A 430 8.23 -0.67 -10.46
C GLY A 430 7.63 -1.55 -9.37
N TYR A 431 7.30 -2.79 -9.76
CA TYR A 431 7.05 -3.89 -8.85
C TYR A 431 8.40 -4.45 -8.33
N TYR A 432 8.51 -4.63 -7.01
CA TYR A 432 9.74 -5.09 -6.35
C TYR A 432 9.47 -6.41 -5.58
N PRO A 433 9.78 -7.59 -6.16
CA PRO A 433 9.43 -8.91 -5.63
C PRO A 433 10.35 -9.35 -4.49
N PHE A 434 10.39 -8.57 -3.41
CA PHE A 434 11.27 -8.80 -2.28
C PHE A 434 10.49 -8.81 -0.95
N PRO A 435 10.85 -9.65 0.03
CA PRO A 435 11.79 -10.76 -0.08
C PRO A 435 11.24 -11.86 -1.01
N ARG A 436 12.13 -12.47 -1.81
CA ARG A 436 11.76 -13.58 -2.71
C ARG A 436 11.29 -14.80 -1.90
N PRO A 437 10.30 -15.58 -2.39
CA PRO A 437 9.92 -16.83 -1.75
C PRO A 437 11.11 -17.81 -1.65
N PRO A 438 11.22 -18.61 -0.57
CA PRO A 438 12.38 -19.48 -0.31
C PRO A 438 12.50 -20.60 -1.35
N ASN A 439 13.62 -21.32 -1.39
CA ASN A 439 13.86 -22.36 -2.40
C ASN A 439 12.96 -23.62 -2.29
N ASN A 440 12.24 -23.82 -1.19
CA ASN A 440 11.35 -24.97 -1.00
C ASN A 440 9.96 -24.54 -0.50
N PHE A 441 8.90 -25.11 -1.07
CA PHE A 441 7.52 -24.86 -0.65
C PHE A 441 7.26 -25.24 0.82
N LEU A 442 7.91 -26.28 1.36
CA LEU A 442 7.85 -26.61 2.79
C LEU A 442 8.45 -25.49 3.66
N LYS A 443 9.50 -24.80 3.18
CA LYS A 443 10.05 -23.60 3.83
C LYS A 443 9.13 -22.38 3.66
N TYR A 444 8.36 -22.30 2.57
CA TYR A 444 7.35 -21.25 2.39
C TYR A 444 6.20 -21.41 3.39
N CYS A 445 5.76 -22.66 3.62
CA CYS A 445 4.74 -23.00 4.62
C CYS A 445 5.22 -23.00 6.08
N LYS A 446 6.46 -22.55 6.38
CA LYS A 446 7.20 -22.64 7.68
C LYS A 446 6.35 -22.74 8.97
N ASN A 447 5.29 -21.94 9.12
CA ASN A 447 4.41 -21.91 10.31
C ASN A 447 2.90 -22.15 10.05
N ASN A 448 2.47 -22.30 8.79
CA ASN A 448 1.05 -22.37 8.41
C ASN A 448 0.73 -23.75 7.80
N LYS A 449 -0.52 -24.20 7.94
CA LYS A 449 -0.96 -25.42 7.23
C LYS A 449 -0.94 -25.18 5.73
N VAL A 450 -0.53 -26.18 4.95
CA VAL A 450 -0.54 -26.11 3.48
C VAL A 450 -1.94 -25.74 2.94
N GLU A 451 -2.98 -26.32 3.54
CA GLU A 451 -4.41 -26.04 3.26
C GLU A 451 -4.84 -24.59 3.48
N SER A 452 -4.15 -23.82 4.34
CA SER A 452 -4.42 -22.38 4.55
C SER A 452 -3.56 -21.48 3.65
N VAL A 453 -2.64 -22.05 2.87
CA VAL A 453 -1.68 -21.32 2.02
C VAL A 453 -2.00 -21.49 0.54
N LEU A 454 -2.39 -22.71 0.13
CA LEU A 454 -2.86 -23.01 -1.22
C LEU A 454 -4.32 -22.55 -1.41
N LYS A 455 -4.60 -21.92 -2.54
CA LYS A 455 -5.96 -21.59 -3.01
C LYS A 455 -6.22 -22.18 -4.39
N ALA A 456 -7.49 -22.44 -4.69
CA ALA A 456 -7.87 -22.87 -6.03
C ALA A 456 -7.91 -21.67 -6.99
N ILE A 457 -7.53 -21.86 -8.26
CA ILE A 457 -7.54 -20.77 -9.26
C ILE A 457 -8.96 -20.18 -9.43
N GLY A 458 -10.02 -20.98 -9.26
CA GLY A 458 -11.40 -20.50 -9.26
C GLY A 458 -11.74 -19.49 -8.14
N GLU A 459 -11.04 -19.54 -7.01
CA GLU A 459 -11.22 -18.63 -5.87
C GLU A 459 -10.51 -17.29 -6.10
N LEU A 460 -9.46 -17.27 -6.93
CA LEU A 460 -8.61 -16.11 -7.17
C LEU A 460 -9.37 -14.86 -7.64
N GLY A 461 -10.46 -15.04 -8.41
CA GLY A 461 -11.34 -13.92 -8.79
C GLY A 461 -11.99 -13.22 -7.58
N LYS A 462 -12.44 -13.97 -6.57
CA LYS A 462 -13.01 -13.39 -5.34
C LYS A 462 -11.93 -12.71 -4.50
N GLU A 463 -10.73 -13.28 -4.47
CA GLU A 463 -9.59 -12.70 -3.77
C GLU A 463 -9.18 -11.36 -4.39
N ILE A 464 -9.24 -11.25 -5.73
CA ILE A 464 -8.99 -10.02 -6.48
C ILE A 464 -10.10 -8.97 -6.25
N GLU A 465 -11.36 -9.39 -6.22
CA GLU A 465 -12.52 -8.52 -5.95
C GLU A 465 -12.51 -7.92 -4.52
N ASP A 466 -11.90 -8.60 -3.54
CA ASP A 466 -11.75 -8.16 -2.14
C ASP A 466 -10.56 -7.18 -1.91
N LEU A 467 -9.66 -7.02 -2.89
CA LEU A 467 -8.49 -6.15 -2.75
C LEU A 467 -8.87 -4.67 -2.75
N HIS A 468 -8.28 -3.93 -1.82
CA HIS A 468 -8.33 -2.47 -1.81
C HIS A 468 -7.18 -1.87 -2.63
N TYR A 469 -7.28 -0.59 -2.99
CA TYR A 469 -6.25 0.17 -3.71
C TYR A 469 -4.85 0.02 -3.07
N ARG A 470 -3.87 -0.34 -3.89
CA ARG A 470 -2.47 -0.65 -3.52
C ARG A 470 -2.31 -1.78 -2.51
N GLU A 471 -3.35 -2.58 -2.26
CA GLU A 471 -3.20 -3.80 -1.46
C GLU A 471 -2.34 -4.81 -2.22
N HIS A 472 -1.25 -5.24 -1.60
CA HIS A 472 -0.38 -6.31 -2.08
C HIS A 472 -0.70 -7.60 -1.31
N LYS A 473 -0.93 -8.70 -2.03
CA LYS A 473 -1.30 -10.00 -1.47
C LYS A 473 -0.59 -11.14 -2.20
N ARG A 474 0.20 -11.92 -1.47
CA ARG A 474 0.88 -13.12 -1.97
C ARG A 474 0.01 -14.36 -1.76
N ILE A 475 -0.30 -15.09 -2.82
CA ILE A 475 -1.14 -16.30 -2.80
C ILE A 475 -0.38 -17.46 -3.47
N ALA A 476 -0.52 -18.68 -2.94
CA ALA A 476 -0.04 -19.88 -3.62
C ALA A 476 -1.21 -20.59 -4.33
N VAL A 477 -1.03 -20.97 -5.59
CA VAL A 477 -2.00 -21.77 -6.36
C VAL A 477 -1.31 -23.00 -6.93
N GLN A 478 -2.05 -24.10 -7.11
CA GLN A 478 -1.56 -25.31 -7.76
C GLN A 478 -2.18 -25.47 -9.15
N GLY A 479 -1.36 -25.83 -10.13
CA GLY A 479 -1.79 -25.93 -11.53
C GLY A 479 -0.71 -26.51 -12.45
N ILE A 480 -0.87 -26.30 -13.75
CA ILE A 480 0.00 -26.76 -14.85
C ILE A 480 0.35 -25.55 -15.72
N ILE A 481 1.64 -25.34 -16.02
CA ILE A 481 2.05 -24.30 -16.98
C ILE A 481 1.66 -24.77 -18.38
N SER A 482 0.79 -24.01 -19.04
CA SER A 482 0.08 -24.46 -20.26
C SER A 482 0.40 -23.63 -21.50
N ALA A 483 0.80 -22.37 -21.31
CA ALA A 483 1.36 -21.53 -22.37
C ALA A 483 2.32 -20.49 -21.78
N ILE A 484 3.22 -20.00 -22.62
CA ILE A 484 4.08 -18.85 -22.33
C ILE A 484 4.25 -18.01 -23.60
N ARG A 485 4.28 -16.68 -23.46
CA ARG A 485 4.44 -15.75 -24.59
C ARG A 485 5.24 -14.54 -24.16
N TYR A 486 6.23 -14.14 -24.95
CA TYR A 486 6.95 -12.89 -24.75
C TYR A 486 6.15 -11.69 -25.30
N ILE A 487 6.12 -10.60 -24.53
CA ILE A 487 5.44 -9.34 -24.84
C ILE A 487 6.46 -8.20 -24.76
N SER A 488 6.84 -7.64 -25.91
CA SER A 488 7.72 -6.47 -25.99
C SER A 488 7.05 -5.22 -25.38
N CYS A 489 7.82 -4.46 -24.60
CA CYS A 489 7.38 -3.17 -24.03
C CYS A 489 7.03 -2.11 -25.10
N SER A 490 7.45 -2.27 -26.35
CA SER A 490 7.03 -1.40 -27.47
C SER A 490 5.54 -1.53 -27.78
N ASN A 491 4.98 -2.74 -27.68
CA ASN A 491 3.63 -3.04 -28.18
C ASN A 491 2.56 -2.88 -27.09
N ALA A 492 2.95 -2.94 -25.82
CA ALA A 492 2.06 -2.76 -24.68
C ALA A 492 1.43 -1.36 -24.60
N ALA A 493 2.11 -0.33 -25.13
CA ALA A 493 1.61 1.04 -25.17
C ALA A 493 0.41 1.21 -26.13
N GLU A 494 0.37 0.44 -27.22
CA GLU A 494 -0.74 0.49 -28.19
C GLU A 494 -1.97 -0.27 -27.66
N ALA A 495 -1.78 -1.44 -27.06
CA ALA A 495 -2.86 -2.23 -26.45
C ALA A 495 -3.58 -1.49 -25.31
N ALA A 496 -2.85 -0.69 -24.52
CA ALA A 496 -3.42 0.12 -23.44
C ALA A 496 -4.21 1.36 -23.92
N SER A 497 -4.18 1.69 -25.21
CA SER A 497 -4.79 2.91 -25.76
C SER A 497 -6.28 2.80 -26.09
N GLY A 498 -6.82 1.57 -26.20
CA GLY A 498 -8.26 1.33 -26.32
C GLY A 498 -8.93 1.91 -27.57
N VAL A 499 -8.20 1.99 -28.69
CA VAL A 499 -8.77 2.42 -29.99
C VAL A 499 -9.10 1.19 -30.83
N GLU A 500 -10.38 0.95 -31.08
CA GLU A 500 -10.83 -0.06 -32.05
C GLU A 500 -10.29 0.28 -33.45
N LEU A 501 -9.63 -0.70 -34.09
CA LEU A 501 -9.28 -0.62 -35.50
C LEU A 501 -10.55 -0.76 -36.36
N VAL A 502 -11.19 0.37 -36.66
CA VAL A 502 -12.18 0.45 -37.73
C VAL A 502 -11.44 0.30 -39.07
N GLU A 503 -11.75 -0.77 -39.79
CA GLU A 503 -11.25 -0.99 -41.15
C GLU A 503 -11.60 0.21 -42.04
N LYS A 504 -10.56 0.85 -42.60
CA LYS A 504 -10.73 2.06 -43.39
C LYS A 504 -10.80 1.71 -44.87
N ASP A 505 -12.03 1.45 -45.32
CA ASP A 505 -12.32 1.18 -46.72
C ASP A 505 -11.83 2.31 -47.63
N THR A 506 -11.12 1.96 -48.70
CA THR A 506 -10.48 2.92 -49.59
C THR A 506 -11.41 3.29 -50.73
N SER A 507 -11.98 4.50 -50.69
CA SER A 507 -12.54 5.12 -51.90
C SER A 507 -12.18 6.60 -51.99
N GLN A 508 -11.74 7.00 -53.19
CA GLN A 508 -11.27 8.34 -53.51
C GLN A 508 -12.45 9.26 -53.82
N SER A 509 -12.37 10.54 -53.44
CA SER A 509 -12.84 11.63 -54.30
C SER A 509 -12.12 12.94 -53.99
N HIS A 510 -11.80 13.69 -55.05
CA HIS A 510 -11.13 14.99 -54.99
C HIS A 510 -12.10 16.11 -54.60
N GLY A 511 -11.55 17.16 -53.97
CA GLY A 511 -11.87 18.53 -54.38
C GLY A 511 -12.14 19.54 -53.26
N GLY A 512 -11.55 20.74 -53.42
CA GLY A 512 -12.09 21.97 -52.81
C GLY A 512 -11.28 22.58 -51.68
N SER A 513 -10.24 23.34 -52.03
CA SER A 513 -9.70 24.38 -51.14
C SER A 513 -10.66 25.58 -51.06
N ALA A 514 -10.85 26.15 -49.87
CA ALA A 514 -10.94 27.61 -49.68
C ALA A 514 -10.89 27.99 -48.19
N ALA A 515 -9.99 28.91 -47.84
CA ALA A 515 -10.06 29.65 -46.58
C ALA A 515 -10.63 31.05 -46.86
N SER A 516 -11.38 31.64 -45.91
CA SER A 516 -11.21 33.06 -45.51
C SER A 516 -12.24 33.57 -44.49
N LYS A 517 -11.71 34.26 -43.47
CA LYS A 517 -12.14 35.57 -42.92
C LYS A 517 -13.51 35.79 -42.24
N ASP A 518 -13.42 36.06 -40.94
CA ASP A 518 -13.61 37.37 -40.27
C ASP A 518 -14.92 38.19 -40.36
N ASP A 519 -15.14 38.87 -39.22
CA ASP A 519 -15.86 40.13 -38.97
C ASP A 519 -17.40 40.20 -38.98
N CYS A 520 -17.94 40.05 -37.76
CA CYS A 520 -18.45 41.18 -36.94
C CYS A 520 -19.22 42.32 -37.64
N VAL A 521 -20.43 42.64 -37.14
CA VAL A 521 -20.80 43.99 -36.65
C VAL A 521 -22.18 44.02 -35.97
N HIS A 522 -22.31 44.85 -34.93
CA HIS A 522 -23.53 45.11 -34.16
C HIS A 522 -24.73 45.64 -34.96
N LYS A 523 -25.94 45.38 -34.42
CA LYS A 523 -27.02 46.38 -34.36
C LYS A 523 -27.95 46.12 -33.16
N GLY A 524 -27.99 47.06 -32.21
CA GLY A 524 -28.95 47.04 -31.10
C GLY A 524 -30.21 47.85 -31.41
N LYS A 525 -31.24 47.71 -30.56
CA LYS A 525 -32.30 48.73 -30.36
C LYS A 525 -33.05 48.52 -29.04
N ASN A 526 -33.08 49.56 -28.21
CA ASN A 526 -33.94 49.66 -27.03
C ASN A 526 -35.40 49.96 -27.42
N THR A 527 -36.40 49.50 -26.64
CA THR A 527 -37.59 50.30 -26.28
C THR A 527 -38.13 49.89 -24.88
N LYS A 528 -38.77 50.85 -24.19
CA LYS A 528 -39.29 50.80 -22.80
C LYS A 528 -40.75 50.32 -22.71
N LEU A 529 -41.21 49.95 -21.50
CA LEU A 529 -42.43 50.41 -20.76
C LEU A 529 -42.83 49.33 -19.72
N GLN A 530 -42.66 49.56 -18.41
CA GLN A 530 -43.58 50.22 -17.45
C GLN A 530 -44.82 49.43 -16.98
N ASN A 531 -44.83 49.17 -15.67
CA ASN A 531 -45.94 49.27 -14.71
C ASN A 531 -47.26 48.52 -14.93
N LYS A 532 -47.61 47.68 -13.93
CA LYS A 532 -48.85 47.87 -13.14
C LYS A 532 -48.74 47.29 -11.73
N GLN A 533 -49.09 48.10 -10.73
CA GLN A 533 -49.42 47.68 -9.36
C GLN A 533 -50.81 47.03 -9.32
N VAL A 534 -51.18 46.37 -8.21
CA VAL A 534 -52.24 46.82 -7.26
C VAL A 534 -52.68 45.68 -6.30
N LYS A 535 -52.46 45.88 -4.98
CA LYS A 535 -53.30 45.49 -3.80
C LYS A 535 -53.70 44.00 -3.58
N SER A 536 -54.21 43.55 -2.42
CA SER A 536 -54.06 43.87 -0.97
C SER A 536 -55.08 43.00 -0.21
N LEU A 537 -54.82 42.56 1.03
CA LEU A 537 -55.76 42.24 2.14
C LEU A 537 -54.93 41.60 3.28
N LEU A 538 -54.59 42.33 4.36
CA LEU A 538 -55.27 42.45 5.67
C LEU A 538 -55.50 41.12 6.43
N GLY A 539 -55.07 41.10 7.71
CA GLY A 539 -55.12 39.96 8.64
C GLY A 539 -56.46 39.80 9.41
N PRO A 540 -56.46 39.28 10.66
CA PRO A 540 -55.85 40.01 11.78
C PRO A 540 -55.15 39.17 12.88
N HIS A 541 -54.66 39.87 13.92
CA HIS A 541 -54.01 39.37 15.14
C HIS A 541 -54.96 38.68 16.14
N CYS A 542 -54.38 37.89 17.07
CA CYS A 542 -54.78 37.87 18.49
C CYS A 542 -53.58 37.50 19.40
N THR A 543 -53.53 38.09 20.59
CA THR A 543 -52.58 37.84 21.69
C THR A 543 -53.36 37.80 23.03
N PRO A 544 -52.72 37.76 24.21
CA PRO A 544 -52.16 36.59 24.89
C PRO A 544 -52.95 36.24 26.18
N LYS A 545 -52.61 35.13 26.89
CA LYS A 545 -52.84 35.02 28.35
C LYS A 545 -52.03 33.92 29.03
N GLU A 546 -51.95 34.02 30.36
CA GLU A 546 -50.91 33.45 31.22
C GLU A 546 -51.36 32.23 32.05
N HIS A 547 -50.39 31.65 32.77
CA HIS A 547 -50.42 31.36 34.23
C HIS A 547 -50.67 29.92 34.78
N HIS A 548 -49.84 29.59 35.78
CA HIS A 548 -49.79 28.41 36.71
C HIS A 548 -49.11 27.14 36.17
N GLN A 549 -47.93 26.74 36.67
CA GLN A 549 -47.57 26.20 38.01
C GLN A 549 -48.17 24.82 38.34
N HIS A 550 -47.30 23.82 38.53
CA HIS A 550 -47.26 22.98 39.74
C HIS A 550 -45.89 22.30 39.90
N GLN A 551 -45.45 22.13 41.16
CA GLN A 551 -44.25 21.40 41.57
C GLN A 551 -44.60 19.94 41.91
N ASP A 552 -43.63 19.03 41.81
CA ASP A 552 -43.21 18.08 42.87
C ASP A 552 -41.98 17.29 42.38
N LEU A 553 -40.80 17.25 43.02
CA LEU A 553 -40.34 16.88 44.38
C LEU A 553 -40.23 15.37 44.69
N ARG A 554 -38.96 14.91 44.72
CA ARG A 554 -38.43 13.70 45.41
C ARG A 554 -38.79 12.35 44.73
N SER A 555 -37.91 11.34 44.77
CA SER A 555 -37.06 10.96 45.91
C SER A 555 -35.71 10.28 45.55
N LYS A 556 -34.76 10.37 46.49
CA LYS A 556 -33.48 9.64 46.49
C LYS A 556 -33.69 8.17 46.83
N LYS A 557 -32.80 7.29 46.35
CA LYS A 557 -32.27 6.18 47.18
C LYS A 557 -30.93 5.65 46.66
N SER A 558 -30.08 5.25 47.60
CA SER A 558 -28.68 4.85 47.40
C SER A 558 -28.33 3.64 48.27
N SER A 559 -27.62 2.66 47.74
CA SER A 559 -26.78 1.70 48.49
C SER A 559 -25.92 0.91 47.47
N VAL A 560 -24.58 0.99 47.47
CA VAL A 560 -23.56 0.48 48.41
C VAL A 560 -23.15 -0.99 48.16
N LYS A 561 -21.97 -1.11 47.51
CA LYS A 561 -20.89 -2.12 47.60
C LYS A 561 -21.14 -3.50 48.26
N ARG A 562 -20.65 -4.55 47.59
CA ARG A 562 -19.79 -5.61 48.17
C ARG A 562 -18.71 -6.07 47.16
N LYS A 563 -17.64 -6.72 47.65
CA LYS A 563 -16.37 -6.97 46.92
C LYS A 563 -15.65 -8.21 47.54
N ILE A 564 -14.81 -8.93 46.75
CA ILE A 564 -13.69 -9.83 47.20
C ILE A 564 -14.13 -11.25 47.73
N PRO A 565 -13.33 -12.38 47.70
CA PRO A 565 -12.08 -12.78 47.00
C PRO A 565 -12.02 -14.22 46.34
N ARG A 566 -10.85 -14.53 45.71
CA ARG A 566 -10.12 -15.84 45.61
C ARG A 566 -10.70 -16.94 44.65
N GLY A 567 -9.88 -17.82 44.06
CA GLY A 567 -8.40 -18.02 44.12
C GLY A 567 -7.90 -19.00 43.03
N SER A 568 -6.58 -19.23 42.93
CA SER A 568 -5.90 -20.01 41.86
C SER A 568 -5.52 -21.46 42.26
N ASN A 569 -4.94 -22.23 41.29
CA ASN A 569 -4.21 -23.52 41.39
C ASN A 569 -5.04 -24.79 41.09
N THR A 570 -4.54 -25.91 40.54
CA THR A 570 -3.59 -26.26 39.43
C THR A 570 -3.88 -27.76 39.10
N ASP A 571 -3.56 -28.20 37.88
CA ASP A 571 -3.22 -29.57 37.41
C ASP A 571 -4.03 -30.84 37.79
N ALA A 572 -4.54 -31.57 36.77
CA ALA A 572 -4.23 -32.99 36.46
C ALA A 572 -5.07 -33.59 35.30
N GLU A 573 -4.60 -34.70 34.71
CA GLU A 573 -4.99 -35.24 33.39
C GLU A 573 -6.24 -36.18 33.30
N GLN A 574 -6.55 -36.57 32.03
CA GLN A 574 -7.20 -37.80 31.52
C GLN A 574 -8.74 -37.93 31.56
N GLY A 575 -9.34 -38.40 30.43
CA GLY A 575 -10.68 -39.04 30.44
C GLY A 575 -11.68 -38.74 29.30
N SER A 576 -11.38 -39.17 28.06
CA SER A 576 -12.33 -39.67 27.03
C SER A 576 -13.83 -39.22 26.94
N VAL A 577 -14.19 -38.75 25.73
CA VAL A 577 -15.41 -39.10 24.94
C VAL A 577 -16.82 -38.83 25.53
N SER A 578 -17.57 -37.95 24.87
CA SER A 578 -18.94 -38.28 24.39
C SER A 578 -19.39 -37.35 23.26
N VAL A 579 -20.11 -37.93 22.29
CA VAL A 579 -20.65 -37.25 21.09
C VAL A 579 -22.16 -37.06 21.28
N SER A 580 -22.68 -35.85 21.00
CA SER A 580 -24.12 -35.61 20.86
C SER A 580 -24.45 -34.91 19.54
N SER A 581 -24.54 -35.72 18.48
CA SER A 581 -25.42 -35.40 17.35
C SER A 581 -26.87 -35.36 17.84
N HIS A 582 -27.72 -34.48 17.29
CA HIS A 582 -29.08 -34.83 16.90
C HIS A 582 -29.57 -33.92 15.76
N ARG A 583 -30.10 -34.54 14.71
CA ARG A 583 -30.65 -33.87 13.51
C ARG A 583 -32.10 -33.46 13.75
N TYR A 584 -32.57 -32.45 13.01
CA TYR A 584 -33.96 -32.38 12.58
C TYR A 584 -34.03 -32.39 11.05
N LEU A 585 -34.87 -33.28 10.52
CA LEU A 585 -35.23 -33.41 9.11
C LEU A 585 -36.75 -33.28 9.02
N THR A 586 -37.24 -32.43 8.12
CA THR A 586 -38.59 -32.56 7.55
C THR A 586 -38.55 -32.31 6.04
N ARG A 587 -39.57 -32.84 5.37
CA ARG A 587 -39.56 -33.25 3.96
C ARG A 587 -40.61 -32.45 3.16
N SER A 588 -40.60 -32.66 1.84
CA SER A 588 -41.69 -32.40 0.87
C SER A 588 -41.85 -30.98 0.30
N ALA A 589 -42.34 -30.78 -0.94
CA ALA A 589 -42.33 -31.64 -2.14
C ALA A 589 -42.74 -30.83 -3.41
N VAL A 590 -42.14 -31.21 -4.55
CA VAL A 590 -42.71 -31.25 -5.93
C VAL A 590 -43.76 -30.21 -6.37
N ARG A 591 -43.43 -29.45 -7.43
CA ARG A 591 -44.30 -29.25 -8.62
C ARG A 591 -43.48 -28.87 -9.87
N LYS A 592 -44.00 -29.25 -11.05
CA LYS A 592 -43.38 -29.16 -12.40
C LYS A 592 -44.43 -28.66 -13.42
N PHE A 593 -44.02 -28.35 -14.66
CA PHE A 593 -44.77 -27.68 -15.76
C PHE A 593 -44.94 -26.15 -15.57
N GLY A 594 -44.91 -25.26 -16.57
CA GLY A 594 -44.72 -25.34 -18.04
C GLY A 594 -45.08 -23.97 -18.70
N LEU A 595 -45.06 -23.69 -20.02
CA LEU A 595 -44.52 -24.36 -21.24
C LEU A 595 -44.68 -23.38 -22.46
N CYS A 596 -43.61 -23.02 -23.21
CA CYS A 596 -43.62 -22.43 -24.59
C CYS A 596 -42.16 -22.43 -25.12
N GLU A 597 -41.70 -23.13 -26.18
CA GLU A 597 -42.17 -23.39 -27.57
C GLU A 597 -41.96 -22.25 -28.58
N PHE A 598 -41.03 -22.49 -29.53
CA PHE A 598 -41.20 -22.62 -31.00
C PHE A 598 -39.95 -23.40 -31.48
N GLN A 599 -39.99 -24.64 -32.02
CA GLN A 599 -40.40 -25.08 -33.37
C GLN A 599 -39.67 -24.32 -34.50
N HIS A 600 -39.09 -24.91 -35.55
CA HIS A 600 -38.90 -26.32 -35.99
C HIS A 600 -37.51 -26.41 -36.72
N GLU A 601 -36.98 -27.51 -37.27
CA GLU A 601 -37.50 -28.83 -37.70
C GLU A 601 -36.34 -29.89 -37.66
N GLU A 602 -36.56 -31.12 -38.17
CA GLU A 602 -35.53 -32.14 -38.48
C GLU A 602 -35.63 -32.57 -39.95
N PHE A 603 -34.55 -33.12 -40.53
CA PHE A 603 -34.66 -34.12 -41.59
C PHE A 603 -33.57 -35.20 -41.46
N VAL A 604 -33.97 -36.47 -41.61
CA VAL A 604 -33.11 -37.65 -41.53
C VAL A 604 -33.38 -38.57 -42.72
N GLN A 605 -32.33 -38.94 -43.46
CA GLN A 605 -32.13 -40.19 -44.22
C GLN A 605 -30.69 -40.14 -44.80
N ASP A 606 -29.75 -41.05 -44.59
CA ASP A 606 -29.67 -42.52 -44.54
C ASP A 606 -29.01 -43.12 -45.81
N LYS A 607 -28.09 -44.07 -45.59
CA LYS A 607 -27.48 -45.08 -46.50
C LYS A 607 -26.40 -44.76 -47.56
N THR A 608 -25.27 -45.46 -47.35
CA THR A 608 -24.41 -46.22 -48.31
C THR A 608 -23.58 -45.52 -49.39
N GLY A 609 -22.29 -45.88 -49.43
CA GLY A 609 -21.39 -45.61 -50.58
C GLY A 609 -19.93 -45.94 -50.28
N GLN A 610 -19.49 -47.16 -50.62
CA GLN A 610 -18.14 -47.67 -50.37
C GLN A 610 -17.28 -47.59 -51.65
N ALA A 611 -16.07 -47.02 -51.58
CA ALA A 611 -14.99 -47.30 -52.53
C ALA A 611 -13.61 -46.91 -51.97
N VAL A 612 -12.67 -47.85 -52.04
CA VAL A 612 -11.22 -47.65 -51.85
C VAL A 612 -10.59 -47.39 -53.22
N SER A 613 -9.52 -46.60 -53.28
CA SER A 613 -8.49 -46.73 -54.33
C SER A 613 -7.13 -46.32 -53.79
N ASP A 614 -6.32 -47.33 -53.42
CA ASP A 614 -4.87 -47.21 -53.32
C ASP A 614 -4.25 -47.02 -54.72
N SER A 615 -3.12 -46.33 -54.79
CA SER A 615 -2.17 -46.48 -55.90
C SER A 615 -0.73 -46.20 -55.45
N LEU A 616 -0.12 -47.23 -54.85
CA LEU A 616 1.34 -47.33 -54.67
C LEU A 616 1.96 -48.14 -55.82
N GLN A 617 2.97 -47.58 -56.49
CA GLN A 617 4.01 -48.25 -57.30
C GLN A 617 4.94 -47.15 -57.86
N TYR A 618 6.27 -47.30 -58.02
CA TYR A 618 7.17 -48.46 -57.96
C TYR A 618 8.52 -48.08 -57.32
N CYS A 619 9.26 -49.04 -56.75
CA CYS A 619 10.64 -48.86 -56.28
C CYS A 619 11.67 -48.92 -57.43
N THR A 620 12.80 -48.23 -57.28
CA THR A 620 14.09 -48.71 -57.81
C THR A 620 15.25 -48.12 -57.00
N ASP A 621 16.07 -48.97 -56.38
CA ASP A 621 17.32 -48.58 -55.74
C ASP A 621 18.45 -48.47 -56.79
N GLN A 622 19.26 -47.42 -56.73
CA GLN A 622 20.65 -47.47 -57.18
C GLN A 622 21.49 -46.37 -56.53
N GLU A 623 22.69 -46.75 -56.07
CA GLU A 623 23.64 -45.87 -55.37
C GLU A 623 24.19 -44.78 -56.30
N GLY A 624 24.30 -43.55 -55.80
CA GLY A 624 24.85 -42.42 -56.54
C GLY A 624 25.20 -41.26 -55.60
N MET A 625 26.49 -41.11 -55.32
CA MET A 625 27.02 -40.10 -54.41
C MET A 625 26.88 -38.69 -55.00
N SER A 626 26.21 -37.77 -54.30
CA SER A 626 26.37 -36.33 -54.55
C SER A 626 25.96 -35.48 -53.33
N ASP A 627 26.99 -34.85 -52.75
CA ASP A 627 27.06 -33.67 -51.89
C ASP A 627 25.75 -33.04 -51.36
N ILE A 628 25.68 -32.98 -50.02
CA ILE A 628 24.75 -32.14 -49.26
C ILE A 628 25.22 -30.67 -49.36
N PRO A 629 24.40 -29.74 -49.90
CA PRO A 629 24.53 -28.33 -49.52
C PRO A 629 23.88 -28.17 -48.14
N GLU A 630 24.68 -27.80 -47.14
CA GLU A 630 24.18 -27.37 -45.83
C GLU A 630 23.19 -26.24 -46.04
N THR A 631 21.89 -26.52 -45.88
CA THR A 631 20.89 -25.48 -45.85
C THR A 631 20.93 -24.89 -44.46
N GLU A 632 21.44 -23.67 -44.34
CA GLU A 632 21.44 -22.90 -43.10
C GLU A 632 20.01 -22.88 -42.54
N GLU A 633 19.78 -23.59 -41.42
CA GLU A 633 18.57 -23.40 -40.64
C GLU A 633 18.62 -21.99 -40.05
N THR A 634 18.06 -21.01 -40.77
CA THR A 634 17.68 -19.72 -40.20
C THR A 634 16.75 -19.99 -39.02
N GLY A 635 17.32 -19.94 -37.81
CA GLY A 635 16.65 -20.37 -36.60
C GLY A 635 15.34 -19.64 -36.39
N ILE A 636 14.24 -20.38 -36.44
CA ILE A 636 12.90 -19.86 -36.16
C ILE A 636 12.83 -19.61 -34.64
N THR A 637 13.05 -18.36 -34.24
CA THR A 637 12.94 -17.92 -32.84
C THR A 637 11.50 -18.04 -32.39
N CYS A 638 11.24 -18.91 -31.41
CA CYS A 638 9.90 -19.20 -30.94
C CYS A 638 9.60 -18.34 -29.69
N ASP A 639 9.09 -17.13 -29.89
CA ASP A 639 8.75 -16.18 -28.81
C ASP A 639 7.50 -16.58 -28.00
N SER A 640 6.91 -17.74 -28.29
CA SER A 640 5.80 -18.33 -27.55
C SER A 640 5.80 -19.85 -27.60
N TRP A 641 5.25 -20.48 -26.58
CA TRP A 641 4.99 -21.92 -26.54
C TRP A 641 3.61 -22.19 -25.92
N GLN A 642 2.97 -23.28 -26.34
CA GLN A 642 1.71 -23.79 -25.80
C GLN A 642 1.79 -25.31 -25.75
N SER A 643 1.16 -25.93 -24.74
CA SER A 643 1.06 -27.39 -24.64
C SER A 643 -0.08 -27.95 -25.49
N ASP A 644 0.03 -29.23 -25.85
CA ASP A 644 -1.05 -29.97 -26.51
C ASP A 644 -2.29 -30.07 -25.62
N LEU A 645 -2.11 -30.08 -24.29
CA LEU A 645 -3.20 -30.01 -23.32
C LEU A 645 -3.95 -28.68 -23.45
N TRP A 646 -3.22 -27.55 -23.52
CA TRP A 646 -3.82 -26.23 -23.67
C TRP A 646 -4.68 -26.13 -24.93
N ALA A 647 -4.17 -26.61 -26.06
CA ALA A 647 -4.88 -26.62 -27.33
C ALA A 647 -6.23 -27.40 -27.27
N GLN A 648 -6.35 -28.41 -26.40
CA GLN A 648 -7.56 -29.22 -26.25
C GLN A 648 -8.60 -28.67 -25.27
N VAL A 649 -8.16 -27.87 -24.28
CA VAL A 649 -9.00 -27.41 -23.15
C VAL A 649 -9.37 -25.92 -23.19
N LYS A 650 -8.57 -25.05 -23.83
CA LYS A 650 -8.76 -23.59 -23.81
C LYS A 650 -10.17 -23.13 -24.19
N ASP A 651 -10.79 -23.79 -25.19
CA ASP A 651 -12.11 -23.44 -25.71
C ASP A 651 -13.28 -24.05 -24.89
N LYS A 652 -12.96 -24.79 -23.81
CA LYS A 652 -13.91 -25.50 -22.93
C LYS A 652 -13.83 -25.03 -21.47
N LEU A 653 -13.03 -24.02 -21.17
CA LEU A 653 -12.88 -23.47 -19.83
C LEU A 653 -14.20 -22.88 -19.31
N MET A 654 -14.56 -23.24 -18.08
CA MET A 654 -15.68 -22.63 -17.35
C MET A 654 -15.36 -21.19 -16.91
N LYS A 655 -14.08 -20.85 -16.71
CA LYS A 655 -13.62 -19.51 -16.37
C LYS A 655 -12.16 -19.29 -16.81
N TYR A 656 -11.90 -18.19 -17.49
CA TYR A 656 -10.55 -17.76 -17.85
C TYR A 656 -10.32 -16.35 -17.29
N LEU A 657 -9.20 -16.14 -16.60
CA LEU A 657 -8.80 -14.87 -16.01
C LEU A 657 -7.58 -14.31 -16.76
N HIS A 658 -7.67 -13.07 -17.25
CA HIS A 658 -6.56 -12.41 -17.97
C HIS A 658 -5.94 -11.31 -17.09
N HIS A 659 -4.83 -11.61 -16.40
CA HIS A 659 -4.14 -10.68 -15.50
C HIS A 659 -2.63 -10.56 -15.79
N SER A 660 -2.24 -10.81 -17.05
CA SER A 660 -0.89 -10.63 -17.58
C SER A 660 -0.50 -9.17 -17.83
N THR A 661 -1.46 -8.24 -17.90
CA THR A 661 -1.20 -6.82 -18.17
C THR A 661 -0.41 -6.15 -17.06
N ILE A 662 0.77 -5.62 -17.39
CA ILE A 662 1.58 -4.75 -16.53
C ILE A 662 1.26 -3.28 -16.82
N PHE A 663 0.95 -2.50 -15.79
CA PHE A 663 0.63 -1.07 -15.94
C PHE A 663 1.89 -0.18 -15.81
N PRO A 664 1.87 1.07 -16.31
CA PRO A 664 3.06 1.94 -16.34
C PRO A 664 3.72 2.22 -14.99
N GLU A 665 2.97 2.08 -13.89
CA GLU A 665 3.45 2.30 -12.52
C GLU A 665 4.34 1.16 -11.98
N SER A 666 4.30 0.02 -12.67
CA SER A 666 4.91 -1.25 -12.28
C SER A 666 6.10 -1.60 -13.17
N ILE A 667 6.28 -0.81 -14.23
CA ILE A 667 7.50 -0.75 -15.03
C ILE A 667 8.44 0.26 -14.34
N PRO A 668 9.63 -0.16 -13.87
CA PRO A 668 10.59 0.76 -13.28
C PRO A 668 11.09 1.76 -14.34
N ARG A 669 11.12 3.05 -14.00
CA ARG A 669 11.55 4.15 -14.88
C ARG A 669 12.86 4.74 -14.39
N LYS A 670 13.69 5.27 -15.30
CA LYS A 670 14.83 6.11 -14.90
C LYS A 670 14.31 7.38 -14.24
N PHE A 671 14.93 7.77 -13.13
CA PHE A 671 14.52 8.97 -12.41
C PHE A 671 14.99 10.24 -13.14
N ASP A 672 14.12 11.24 -13.16
CA ASP A 672 14.38 12.57 -13.72
C ASP A 672 14.09 13.61 -12.64
N LEU A 673 15.11 14.40 -12.29
CA LEU A 673 15.03 15.40 -11.24
C LEU A 673 14.14 16.59 -11.62
N GLU A 674 14.04 16.94 -12.91
CA GLU A 674 13.20 18.05 -13.39
C GLU A 674 11.71 17.72 -13.22
N HIS A 675 11.34 16.45 -13.43
CA HIS A 675 9.96 15.97 -13.40
C HIS A 675 9.64 15.17 -12.13
N LYS A 676 10.45 15.31 -11.07
CA LYS A 676 10.34 14.53 -9.83
C LYS A 676 8.94 14.55 -9.20
N ASP A 677 8.23 15.68 -9.26
CA ASP A 677 6.93 15.85 -8.60
C ASP A 677 5.81 15.07 -9.31
N LEU A 678 5.95 14.87 -10.62
CA LEU A 678 5.09 14.02 -11.44
C LEU A 678 5.37 12.54 -11.13
N LEU A 679 6.66 12.15 -11.10
CA LEU A 679 7.08 10.79 -10.76
C LEU A 679 6.63 10.41 -9.34
N MET A 680 6.90 11.24 -8.33
CA MET A 680 6.43 11.01 -6.96
C MET A 680 4.90 10.91 -6.89
N GLN A 681 4.16 11.75 -7.63
CA GLN A 681 2.70 11.68 -7.67
C GLN A 681 2.17 10.38 -8.26
N GLN A 682 2.86 9.80 -9.24
CA GLN A 682 2.50 8.50 -9.84
C GLN A 682 2.70 7.34 -8.85
N TYR A 683 3.82 7.33 -8.13
CA TYR A 683 4.23 6.19 -7.30
C TYR A 683 3.77 6.28 -5.84
N ASN A 684 3.22 7.42 -5.41
CA ASN A 684 2.53 7.58 -4.13
C ASN A 684 1.07 7.06 -4.17
N LEU A 685 0.38 7.21 -3.05
CA LEU A 685 -1.07 7.01 -2.96
C LEU A 685 -1.81 8.29 -3.36
N TYR A 686 -3.04 8.17 -3.87
CA TYR A 686 -3.88 9.34 -4.16
C TYR A 686 -4.15 10.19 -2.92
N ALA A 687 -3.99 11.51 -3.02
CA ALA A 687 -4.28 12.43 -1.92
C ALA A 687 -5.77 12.40 -1.52
N SER A 688 -6.05 12.58 -0.23
CA SER A 688 -7.42 12.71 0.29
C SER A 688 -8.07 14.05 -0.07
N VAL A 689 -7.28 15.07 -0.37
CA VAL A 689 -7.72 16.40 -0.78
C VAL A 689 -7.04 16.76 -2.09
N TYR A 690 -7.80 17.31 -3.03
CA TYR A 690 -7.28 17.78 -4.30
C TYR A 690 -6.40 19.00 -4.06
N GLN A 691 -5.11 18.87 -4.34
CA GLN A 691 -4.16 19.97 -4.39
C GLN A 691 -3.88 20.28 -5.85
N GLN A 692 -4.23 21.49 -6.29
CA GLN A 692 -3.85 21.97 -7.61
C GLN A 692 -2.33 22.25 -7.60
N LYS A 693 -1.53 21.37 -8.21
CA LYS A 693 -0.11 21.63 -8.46
C LYS A 693 0.05 22.52 -9.69
N GLU A 694 0.96 23.48 -9.61
CA GLU A 694 1.23 24.43 -10.70
C GLU A 694 2.00 23.80 -11.88
N THR A 695 2.60 22.63 -11.67
CA THR A 695 3.37 21.86 -12.67
C THR A 695 2.47 21.19 -13.70
N ARG A 696 1.94 21.98 -14.64
CA ARG A 696 1.34 21.48 -15.89
C ARG A 696 2.45 21.09 -16.88
N THR A 697 3.15 19.99 -16.58
CA THR A 697 4.06 19.34 -17.54
C THR A 697 3.24 18.44 -18.45
N ASP A 698 3.28 18.67 -19.77
CA ASP A 698 2.52 17.88 -20.74
C ASP A 698 3.08 16.45 -20.95
N LYS A 699 4.24 16.12 -20.35
CA LYS A 699 4.85 14.79 -20.43
C LYS A 699 4.01 13.71 -19.75
N ASN A 700 3.73 12.63 -20.45
CA ASN A 700 3.12 11.41 -19.93
C ASN A 700 4.16 10.50 -19.24
N ILE A 701 3.74 9.67 -18.27
CA ILE A 701 4.60 8.66 -17.62
C ILE A 701 5.22 7.67 -18.63
N THR A 702 4.56 7.47 -19.78
CA THR A 702 5.06 6.61 -20.87
C THR A 702 6.34 7.14 -21.53
N GLU A 703 6.57 8.46 -21.52
CA GLU A 703 7.73 9.11 -22.15
C GLU A 703 9.05 8.95 -21.38
N PHE A 704 8.98 8.60 -20.10
CA PHE A 704 10.18 8.37 -19.29
C PHE A 704 10.88 7.07 -19.70
N LYS A 705 12.21 7.08 -19.87
CA LYS A 705 12.97 5.89 -20.26
C LYS A 705 12.70 4.74 -19.27
N SER A 706 12.26 3.59 -19.77
CA SER A 706 12.20 2.35 -18.97
C SER A 706 13.59 1.98 -18.47
N ALA A 707 13.70 1.59 -17.20
CA ALA A 707 14.93 1.10 -16.62
C ALA A 707 15.18 -0.39 -16.95
N SER A 708 14.14 -1.16 -17.23
CA SER A 708 14.27 -2.61 -17.45
C SER A 708 14.69 -2.99 -18.87
N GLY A 709 14.34 -2.19 -19.88
CA GLY A 709 14.69 -2.38 -21.30
C GLY A 709 14.05 -3.60 -21.99
N LEU A 710 13.78 -4.66 -21.25
CA LEU A 710 13.16 -5.91 -21.68
C LEU A 710 11.63 -5.82 -21.62
N GLY A 711 10.98 -6.64 -22.46
CA GLY A 711 9.59 -7.02 -22.32
C GLY A 711 9.34 -7.94 -21.12
N TYR A 712 8.12 -8.45 -21.02
CA TYR A 712 7.71 -9.40 -20.00
C TYR A 712 7.11 -10.66 -20.64
N TYR A 713 6.98 -11.73 -19.87
CA TYR A 713 6.31 -12.95 -20.32
C TYR A 713 4.90 -13.02 -19.74
N GLU A 714 3.93 -13.35 -20.59
CA GLU A 714 2.63 -13.86 -20.20
C GLU A 714 2.75 -15.36 -19.96
N VAL A 715 2.32 -15.84 -18.80
CA VAL A 715 2.36 -17.26 -18.43
C VAL A 715 0.96 -17.73 -18.09
N THR A 716 0.45 -18.73 -18.80
CA THR A 716 -0.87 -19.31 -18.56
C THR A 716 -0.76 -20.49 -17.60
N VAL A 717 -1.44 -20.39 -16.45
CA VAL A 717 -1.54 -21.43 -15.43
C VAL A 717 -2.94 -22.04 -15.48
N LEU A 718 -3.01 -23.31 -15.88
CA LEU A 718 -4.24 -24.12 -15.90
C LEU A 718 -4.45 -24.78 -14.54
N GLY A 719 -5.68 -24.77 -14.02
CA GLY A 719 -6.05 -25.46 -12.79
C GLY A 719 -6.07 -26.97 -12.98
N ILE A 720 -5.82 -27.74 -11.91
CA ILE A 720 -5.71 -29.21 -11.95
C ILE A 720 -6.99 -29.90 -12.46
N ASN A 721 -8.16 -29.26 -12.32
CA ASN A 721 -9.43 -29.74 -12.86
C ASN A 721 -9.65 -29.42 -14.35
N HIS A 722 -8.73 -28.67 -14.98
CA HIS A 722 -8.80 -28.18 -16.36
C HIS A 722 -10.02 -27.29 -16.70
N ASP A 723 -10.86 -26.92 -15.73
CA ASP A 723 -12.02 -26.03 -15.96
C ASP A 723 -11.68 -24.53 -15.86
N VAL A 724 -10.56 -24.17 -15.24
CA VAL A 724 -10.20 -22.77 -14.94
C VAL A 724 -8.73 -22.51 -15.29
N ALA A 725 -8.45 -21.38 -15.95
CA ALA A 725 -7.09 -20.92 -16.21
C ALA A 725 -6.91 -19.43 -15.83
N ILE A 726 -5.66 -19.03 -15.62
CA ILE A 726 -5.25 -17.63 -15.46
C ILE A 726 -3.98 -17.32 -16.24
N ASP A 727 -3.97 -16.19 -16.95
CA ASP A 727 -2.75 -15.57 -17.47
C ASP A 727 -2.17 -14.62 -16.43
N VAL A 728 -0.88 -14.76 -16.13
CA VAL A 728 -0.15 -13.95 -15.16
C VAL A 728 1.11 -13.34 -15.78
N ALA A 729 1.54 -12.21 -15.26
CA ALA A 729 2.73 -11.52 -15.72
C ALA A 729 3.99 -12.11 -15.07
N PHE A 730 5.02 -12.40 -15.85
CA PHE A 730 6.36 -12.67 -15.35
C PHE A 730 7.33 -11.61 -15.89
N LEU A 731 7.90 -10.82 -14.98
CA LEU A 731 8.80 -9.71 -15.32
C LEU A 731 10.27 -10.14 -15.12
N PRO A 732 11.07 -10.33 -16.20
CA PRO A 732 12.50 -10.56 -16.08
C PRO A 732 13.19 -9.28 -15.60
N LEU A 733 13.43 -9.18 -14.30
CA LEU A 733 13.98 -7.99 -13.67
C LEU A 733 15.46 -7.83 -13.98
N PHE A 734 15.75 -6.91 -14.90
CA PHE A 734 17.08 -6.50 -15.30
C PHE A 734 17.23 -4.98 -15.17
N CYS A 735 18.45 -4.51 -14.92
CA CYS A 735 18.84 -3.12 -15.10
C CYS A 735 20.29 -3.14 -15.62
N PRO A 736 20.55 -2.90 -16.91
CA PRO A 736 21.90 -2.99 -17.46
C PRO A 736 22.85 -1.94 -16.88
N GLU A 737 22.34 -0.78 -16.44
CA GLU A 737 23.16 0.27 -15.83
C GLU A 737 23.35 0.10 -14.30
N ASP A 738 22.65 -0.84 -13.66
CA ASP A 738 22.86 -1.24 -12.25
C ASP A 738 22.48 -2.72 -12.01
N PRO A 739 23.43 -3.66 -12.14
CA PRO A 739 23.17 -5.10 -11.97
C PRO A 739 22.83 -5.49 -10.52
N HIS A 740 23.06 -4.62 -9.53
CA HIS A 740 22.75 -4.89 -8.12
C HIS A 740 21.28 -4.56 -7.77
N LEU A 741 20.60 -3.75 -8.60
CA LEU A 741 19.24 -3.26 -8.33
C LEU A 741 18.19 -4.38 -8.24
N PHE A 742 18.42 -5.52 -8.91
CA PHE A 742 17.54 -6.70 -8.87
C PHE A 742 18.29 -8.02 -8.59
N GLN A 743 19.48 -7.91 -7.98
CA GLN A 743 20.49 -8.97 -7.82
C GLN A 743 19.87 -10.35 -7.53
N LEU A 744 20.03 -11.29 -8.47
CA LEU A 744 19.58 -12.67 -8.33
C LEU A 744 20.77 -13.58 -8.03
N GLU A 745 20.89 -14.00 -6.79
CA GLU A 745 21.85 -14.99 -6.33
C GLU A 745 21.13 -16.22 -5.75
N ASP A 746 20.53 -17.05 -6.62
CA ASP A 746 20.24 -18.46 -6.31
C ASP A 746 20.06 -19.30 -7.61
N PRO A 747 21.15 -19.71 -8.30
CA PRO A 747 21.05 -20.42 -9.57
C PRO A 747 20.69 -21.92 -9.44
N GLU A 748 20.76 -22.51 -8.23
CA GLU A 748 20.94 -23.96 -8.07
C GLU A 748 19.67 -24.83 -8.00
N ASN A 749 18.45 -24.28 -7.81
CA ASN A 749 17.26 -25.10 -7.51
C ASN A 749 16.00 -24.92 -8.39
N ASP A 750 15.84 -23.84 -9.15
CA ASP A 750 14.61 -23.58 -9.91
C ASP A 750 14.90 -23.44 -11.41
N THR A 751 14.95 -24.52 -12.20
CA THR A 751 15.35 -24.47 -13.62
C THR A 751 14.64 -23.35 -14.43
N LEU A 752 13.32 -23.21 -14.29
CA LEU A 752 12.55 -22.19 -15.01
C LEU A 752 12.80 -20.78 -14.46
N LEU A 753 12.81 -20.58 -13.14
CA LEU A 753 13.08 -19.26 -12.54
C LEU A 753 14.55 -18.83 -12.71
N SER A 754 15.48 -19.80 -12.75
CA SER A 754 16.91 -19.65 -13.00
C SER A 754 17.12 -19.23 -14.46
N CYS A 755 16.62 -19.96 -15.45
CA CYS A 755 16.61 -19.53 -16.86
C CYS A 755 15.93 -18.16 -17.06
N MET A 756 14.79 -17.90 -16.40
CA MET A 756 14.10 -16.60 -16.42
C MET A 756 14.84 -15.45 -15.71
N SER A 757 15.91 -15.74 -14.96
CA SER A 757 16.68 -14.75 -14.19
C SER A 757 18.19 -14.77 -14.46
N CYS A 758 18.69 -15.67 -15.31
CA CYS A 758 20.10 -15.93 -15.61
C CYS A 758 20.75 -14.88 -16.53
N ILE A 759 20.55 -13.61 -16.23
CA ILE A 759 21.03 -12.50 -17.05
C ILE A 759 22.52 -12.20 -16.77
N SER A 760 23.01 -12.52 -15.56
CA SER A 760 24.41 -12.29 -15.16
C SER A 760 25.40 -13.34 -15.71
N ALA A 761 25.03 -14.62 -15.70
CA ALA A 761 25.94 -15.72 -16.03
C ALA A 761 26.25 -15.82 -17.54
N CYS A 762 25.27 -15.56 -18.40
CA CYS A 762 25.44 -15.68 -19.84
C CYS A 762 26.25 -14.50 -20.43
N GLN A 763 26.11 -13.29 -19.86
CA GLN A 763 26.80 -12.09 -20.36
C GLN A 763 28.32 -12.08 -20.08
N GLN A 764 28.80 -12.75 -19.03
CA GLN A 764 30.26 -12.82 -18.77
C GLN A 764 31.04 -13.58 -19.86
N LYS A 765 30.39 -14.48 -20.61
CA LYS A 765 31.02 -15.19 -21.74
C LYS A 765 30.94 -14.43 -23.08
N ALA A 766 29.98 -13.52 -23.24
CA ALA A 766 29.79 -12.74 -24.46
C ALA A 766 30.60 -11.43 -24.50
N ALA A 767 31.31 -11.08 -23.43
CA ALA A 767 32.06 -9.82 -23.30
C ALA A 767 33.36 -9.74 -24.13
N SER A 768 33.54 -10.59 -25.15
CA SER A 768 34.64 -10.53 -26.11
C SER A 768 34.11 -10.28 -27.53
N ASN A 769 34.02 -8.99 -27.89
CA ASN A 769 33.81 -8.47 -29.25
C ASN A 769 32.58 -8.98 -30.03
N GLU A 770 31.38 -8.43 -29.75
CA GLU A 770 30.42 -8.11 -30.83
C GLU A 770 29.39 -7.05 -30.38
N ARG A 771 28.61 -6.52 -31.33
CA ARG A 771 27.67 -5.41 -31.07
C ARG A 771 26.47 -5.88 -30.24
N LEU A 772 26.10 -5.10 -29.22
CA LEU A 772 24.93 -5.25 -28.34
C LEU A 772 23.58 -5.02 -29.07
N HIS A 773 23.31 -5.72 -30.18
CA HIS A 773 22.06 -5.58 -30.94
C HIS A 773 21.21 -6.85 -31.08
N ASP A 774 21.75 -8.04 -30.86
CA ASP A 774 20.97 -9.29 -30.89
C ASP A 774 20.57 -9.74 -29.48
N MET A 775 19.40 -9.27 -29.04
CA MET A 775 18.86 -9.44 -27.68
C MET A 775 17.89 -10.64 -27.59
N LEU A 776 18.31 -11.83 -28.01
CA LEU A 776 17.42 -13.00 -28.21
C LEU A 776 17.75 -14.34 -27.48
N PRO A 777 18.84 -14.56 -26.72
CA PRO A 777 19.05 -15.87 -26.09
C PRO A 777 18.06 -16.16 -24.94
N LEU A 778 17.49 -15.13 -24.30
CA LEU A 778 16.65 -15.28 -23.12
C LEU A 778 15.29 -15.93 -23.43
N SER A 779 14.64 -15.62 -24.56
CA SER A 779 13.33 -16.20 -24.88
C SER A 779 13.40 -17.71 -25.09
N ASN A 780 14.45 -18.19 -25.77
CA ASN A 780 14.70 -19.61 -25.99
C ASN A 780 14.92 -20.40 -24.68
N GLU A 781 15.68 -19.86 -23.72
CA GLU A 781 15.87 -20.54 -22.42
C GLU A 781 14.57 -20.62 -21.60
N VAL A 782 13.79 -19.54 -21.60
CA VAL A 782 12.53 -19.45 -20.85
C VAL A 782 11.45 -20.37 -21.45
N VAL A 783 11.33 -20.40 -22.77
CA VAL A 783 10.44 -21.32 -23.49
C VAL A 783 10.84 -22.77 -23.26
N LYS A 784 12.14 -23.10 -23.38
CA LYS A 784 12.64 -24.45 -23.11
C LYS A 784 12.30 -24.91 -21.68
N ALA A 785 12.50 -24.05 -20.69
CA ALA A 785 12.21 -24.42 -19.32
C ALA A 785 10.69 -24.52 -19.02
N ALA A 786 9.83 -23.85 -19.81
CA ALA A 786 8.38 -24.08 -19.80
C ALA A 786 8.02 -25.45 -20.41
N MET A 787 8.65 -25.85 -21.52
CA MET A 787 8.51 -27.20 -22.09
C MET A 787 8.94 -28.29 -21.10
N ASP A 788 10.02 -28.05 -20.34
CA ASP A 788 10.47 -28.96 -19.26
C ASP A 788 9.44 -29.12 -18.11
N LEU A 789 8.45 -28.23 -18.01
CA LEU A 789 7.33 -28.31 -17.06
C LEU A 789 6.01 -28.81 -17.68
N ASP A 790 5.96 -29.13 -18.97
CA ASP A 790 4.71 -29.57 -19.61
C ASP A 790 4.15 -30.84 -18.93
N GLY A 791 2.83 -30.88 -18.79
CA GLY A 791 2.08 -31.91 -18.08
C GLY A 791 2.33 -32.02 -16.57
N LYS A 792 3.26 -31.26 -15.98
CA LYS A 792 3.65 -31.41 -14.57
C LYS A 792 2.83 -30.51 -13.66
N HIS A 793 2.43 -31.06 -12.52
CA HIS A 793 1.86 -30.27 -11.43
C HIS A 793 2.92 -29.39 -10.78
N VAL A 794 2.57 -28.12 -10.57
CA VAL A 794 3.42 -27.12 -9.92
C VAL A 794 2.63 -26.28 -8.94
N VAL A 795 3.32 -25.68 -7.98
CA VAL A 795 2.78 -24.64 -7.10
C VAL A 795 3.35 -23.28 -7.52
N CYS A 796 2.50 -22.41 -8.03
CA CYS A 796 2.85 -21.05 -8.41
C CYS A 796 2.57 -20.09 -7.23
N ILE A 797 3.57 -19.29 -6.86
CA ILE A 797 3.42 -18.17 -5.94
C ILE A 797 3.13 -16.93 -6.76
N LEU A 798 1.96 -16.34 -6.54
CA LEU A 798 1.44 -15.18 -7.24
C LEU A 798 1.42 -13.97 -6.30
N ASP A 799 1.99 -12.85 -6.74
CA ASP A 799 1.94 -11.56 -6.06
C ASP A 799 0.93 -10.67 -6.76
N ILE A 800 -0.15 -10.32 -6.05
CA ILE A 800 -1.31 -9.63 -6.59
C ILE A 800 -1.32 -8.20 -6.07
N CYS A 801 -1.56 -7.22 -6.94
CA CYS A 801 -1.76 -5.83 -6.52
C CYS A 801 -2.91 -5.14 -7.28
N HIS A 802 -3.81 -4.49 -6.54
CA HIS A 802 -4.87 -3.66 -7.13
C HIS A 802 -4.37 -2.22 -7.29
N LEU A 803 -4.09 -1.75 -8.51
CA LEU A 803 -3.53 -0.42 -8.76
C LEU A 803 -4.58 0.72 -8.77
N GLY A 804 -5.85 0.39 -8.55
CA GLY A 804 -6.94 1.34 -8.54
C GLY A 804 -7.76 1.26 -9.82
N ASP A 805 -8.92 1.90 -9.82
CA ASP A 805 -9.91 1.74 -10.88
C ASP A 805 -10.25 0.25 -11.07
N ASP A 806 -10.05 -0.30 -12.27
CA ASP A 806 -10.23 -1.74 -12.58
C ASP A 806 -8.89 -2.43 -12.89
N ASN A 807 -7.77 -1.78 -12.54
CA ASN A 807 -6.43 -2.25 -12.85
C ASN A 807 -5.92 -3.18 -11.75
N VAL A 808 -5.76 -4.46 -12.07
CA VAL A 808 -5.20 -5.49 -11.17
C VAL A 808 -4.09 -6.22 -11.88
N GLU A 809 -2.95 -6.34 -11.20
CA GLU A 809 -1.78 -7.08 -11.66
C GLU A 809 -1.65 -8.38 -10.88
N VAL A 810 -1.27 -9.45 -11.57
CA VAL A 810 -0.90 -10.72 -10.96
C VAL A 810 0.47 -11.13 -11.49
N PHE A 811 1.49 -11.03 -10.63
CA PHE A 811 2.86 -11.40 -10.98
C PHE A 811 3.19 -12.82 -10.53
N LEU A 812 3.81 -13.61 -11.41
CA LEU A 812 4.43 -14.88 -11.06
C LEU A 812 5.74 -14.63 -10.30
N SER A 813 5.74 -14.86 -8.99
CA SER A 813 6.87 -14.62 -8.09
C SER A 813 7.82 -15.82 -8.02
N LYS A 814 7.25 -17.05 -8.01
CA LYS A 814 8.01 -18.31 -7.99
C LYS A 814 7.16 -19.49 -8.48
N ILE A 815 7.81 -20.52 -9.04
CA ILE A 815 7.23 -21.84 -9.29
C ILE A 815 7.96 -22.85 -8.43
N TYR A 816 7.24 -23.76 -7.75
CA TYR A 816 7.79 -24.96 -7.13
C TYR A 816 7.33 -26.19 -7.91
N LYS A 817 8.27 -27.07 -8.27
CA LYS A 817 7.96 -28.41 -8.80
C LYS A 817 7.39 -29.27 -7.66
N THR A 818 6.26 -29.94 -7.86
CA THR A 818 5.84 -30.98 -6.90
C THR A 818 6.66 -32.24 -7.15
N MET A 819 7.30 -32.79 -6.12
CA MET A 819 7.84 -34.16 -6.23
C MET A 819 6.68 -35.12 -6.48
N GLU A 820 6.80 -35.95 -7.50
CA GLU A 820 5.97 -37.15 -7.58
C GLU A 820 6.26 -38.02 -6.36
N PRO A 821 5.24 -38.66 -5.74
CA PRO A 821 5.49 -39.65 -4.70
C PRO A 821 6.29 -40.78 -5.32
N GLY A 822 7.57 -40.87 -4.95
CA GLY A 822 8.50 -41.81 -5.56
C GLY A 822 7.91 -43.22 -5.56
N VAL A 823 7.81 -43.80 -6.75
CA VAL A 823 7.66 -45.25 -6.88
C VAL A 823 8.84 -45.83 -6.11
N LEU A 824 8.55 -46.55 -5.02
CA LEU A 824 9.56 -47.36 -4.36
C LEU A 824 10.02 -48.39 -5.39
N ASP A 825 11.27 -48.26 -5.84
CA ASP A 825 11.89 -49.27 -6.70
C ASP A 825 11.71 -50.65 -6.06
N PRO A 826 11.09 -51.62 -6.75
CA PRO A 826 10.87 -52.94 -6.21
C PRO A 826 12.19 -53.74 -6.23
N VAL A 827 12.95 -53.62 -5.13
CA VAL A 827 14.01 -54.51 -4.59
C VAL A 827 15.00 -55.10 -5.60
#